data_AF-A0A1E2RXY3-F1
#
_entry.id   AF-A0A1E2RXY3-F1
#
_cell.length_a   1.000
_cell.length_b   1.000
_cell.length_c   1.000
_cell.angle_alpha   90.00
_cell.angle_beta   90.00
_cell.angle_gamma   90.00
#
_symmetry.space_group_name_H-M   'P 1'
#
loop_
_entity.id
_entity.type
_entity.pdbx_description
1 polymer ?
#
loop_
_entity_poly.entity_id
_entity_poly.type
_entity_poly.pdbx_seq_one_letter_code
_entity_poly.pdbx_strand_id
1 'polypeptide(L)'
;MYRYDEFDYGFVRERVNEFRDQVERRLDGKLNEDEFKPLRLRNGLYLQLHAYMLRIAVPYGVLAPRQLRQLAYIGRKYDRGYGHFTTRQNLQFNWIKLVDVPDILSDLADVEMHCIQTSGNCIRNTTADPYAGAAHDELEDPRVWCEVIRQWSTLHPEFSWLPRKFKIAISGAAEDRAATAFHDIGLRLVKGKGGEVGFKVLVGGGMGRTPYVGQEIRPFLEKEHLLSYLDSILRIYNRYGRRDNIFKARIKILVNHLGIDKFREEVEADWEKTRKDLVDLPRAEYERIDAYFQPPELTPGPVTNEAVEQRRETDPLFGQWMRHNVKPHKVPGHGIVVVSLKEPGRTPGDASSEAMELVADLAEQYSQGEIRVNYTQNLILPHVALADIPAVYEALNEAGLATGNNDLLGDMICCPGLDYCNLANARSIPIAKEIAKRFENPARQEEIGDIRVNMSGCINACGHHHSGNIGILGVDKKGTELYQITLGGNPKDDAAIGTIIGPGFRAEAVPDAIDTIVSTYIANRDEGETFLETWRRVGATPSRRPSMALVDLRKGDLLNRSNAPQVTLAPDADDAALEEAAKASVVAVDFPTFNDGRGMTLARLLRERFGFKGELRAVGYLLPDQAQFLFRCGFDAVEVEVGDTLQTWRASVERIRHNYQGSSRNVFALRHGTATPDNDESDSEPSSGGSSGSSGPDAAKKLDAKLASAESLQDRIDIIAREVDGRIAFSSSLGIEDQAILDAIAETDEPDAEFDIFTLQTGRLFPETEETLHRSEERYHLPIRAVAPDPKEVLQLVAQDGVFGFRHAIENRKRCCEIRKVHPLNKSLAGAAAWITGIRREQSGNRSSMPFAEWDEAHALIKINPLADWTAEVLDAYIADHDVPVNPLHDQGFPSIGCQPCTRAVQPGEDPRAGRWWWENEDKKECGLHVGSIPQAELQDRKEPHPA
;
A
#
# COMPACT_ATOMS: atom_id res chain seq x y z
N MET A 1 -23.00 26.00 14.36
CA MET A 1 -22.11 24.92 14.82
C MET A 1 -22.80 24.09 15.91
N TYR A 2 -22.60 22.77 15.90
CA TYR A 2 -23.07 21.87 16.97
C TYR A 2 -22.45 22.22 18.32
N ARG A 3 -23.27 22.31 19.37
CA ARG A 3 -22.82 22.51 20.75
C ARG A 3 -23.10 21.26 21.54
N TYR A 4 -22.18 20.89 22.43
CA TYR A 4 -22.35 19.69 23.24
C TYR A 4 -23.48 19.90 24.24
N ASP A 5 -24.32 18.89 24.38
CA ASP A 5 -25.27 18.82 25.49
C ASP A 5 -24.60 18.21 26.75
N GLU A 6 -25.38 18.03 27.81
CA GLU A 6 -24.88 17.46 29.07
C GLU A 6 -24.34 16.03 28.88
N PHE A 7 -24.94 15.26 27.95
CA PHE A 7 -24.50 13.91 27.65
C PHE A 7 -23.16 13.94 26.91
N ASP A 8 -23.03 14.73 25.84
CA ASP A 8 -21.79 14.90 25.08
C ASP A 8 -20.64 15.33 26.00
N TYR A 9 -20.88 16.32 26.86
CA TYR A 9 -19.89 16.83 27.82
C TYR A 9 -19.47 15.75 28.82
N GLY A 10 -20.43 15.07 29.45
CA GLY A 10 -20.17 13.98 30.40
C GLY A 10 -19.39 12.83 29.76
N PHE A 11 -19.82 12.40 28.57
CA PHE A 11 -19.18 11.35 27.79
C PHE A 11 -17.72 11.68 27.48
N VAL A 12 -17.41 12.87 26.97
CA VAL A 12 -16.02 13.24 26.67
C VAL A 12 -15.17 13.28 27.93
N ARG A 13 -15.69 13.78 29.05
CA ARG A 13 -14.98 13.79 30.35
C ARG A 13 -14.69 12.39 30.88
N GLU A 14 -15.65 11.48 30.79
CA GLU A 14 -15.44 10.08 31.16
C GLU A 14 -14.34 9.45 30.30
N ARG A 15 -14.34 9.73 28.98
CA ARG A 15 -13.28 9.27 28.07
C ARG A 15 -11.91 9.83 28.44
N VAL A 16 -11.83 11.08 28.91
CA VAL A 16 -10.57 11.67 29.43
C VAL A 16 -10.09 10.90 30.66
N ASN A 17 -10.98 10.63 31.63
CA ASN A 17 -10.64 9.91 32.86
C ASN A 17 -10.21 8.47 32.56
N GLU A 18 -10.89 7.78 31.65
CA GLU A 18 -10.50 6.46 31.19
C GLU A 18 -9.09 6.48 30.56
N PHE A 19 -8.82 7.44 29.68
CA PHE A 19 -7.49 7.52 29.06
C PHE A 19 -6.40 7.92 30.06
N ARG A 20 -6.73 8.70 31.10
CA ARG A 20 -5.82 9.01 32.21
C ARG A 20 -5.39 7.74 32.93
N ASP A 21 -6.32 6.88 33.33
CA ASP A 21 -6.01 5.56 33.92
C ASP A 21 -5.12 4.72 32.99
N GLN A 22 -5.45 4.68 31.69
CA GLN A 22 -4.66 3.94 30.70
C GLN A 22 -3.22 4.47 30.58
N VAL A 23 -3.02 5.78 30.65
CA VAL A 23 -1.68 6.41 30.67
C VAL A 23 -0.95 6.10 31.97
N GLU A 24 -1.60 6.19 33.13
CA GLU A 24 -1.01 5.83 34.43
C GLU A 24 -0.53 4.38 34.45
N ARG A 25 -1.36 3.46 33.98
CA ARG A 25 -1.01 2.02 33.83
C ARG A 25 0.10 1.78 32.81
N ARG A 26 0.21 2.63 31.78
CA ARG A 26 1.32 2.58 30.83
C ARG A 26 2.63 3.03 31.46
N LEU A 27 2.58 4.03 32.34
CA LEU A 27 3.75 4.59 33.03
C LEU A 27 4.24 3.71 34.17
N ASP A 28 3.33 3.04 34.90
CA ASP A 28 3.67 2.14 36.00
C ASP A 28 4.04 0.70 35.55
N GLY A 29 3.90 0.42 34.24
CA GLY A 29 4.29 -0.85 33.62
C GLY A 29 3.20 -1.93 33.61
N LYS A 30 1.99 -1.68 34.15
CA LYS A 30 0.85 -2.62 34.09
C LYS A 30 0.26 -2.78 32.69
N LEU A 31 0.54 -1.85 31.79
CA LEU A 31 0.12 -1.89 30.39
C LEU A 31 1.36 -1.74 29.51
N ASN A 32 1.68 -2.76 28.71
CA ASN A 32 2.84 -2.69 27.82
C ASN A 32 2.52 -1.88 26.54
N GLU A 33 3.53 -1.60 25.71
CA GLU A 33 3.31 -0.78 24.49
C GLU A 33 2.38 -1.43 23.46
N ASP A 34 2.40 -2.76 23.32
CA ASP A 34 1.54 -3.46 22.35
C ASP A 34 0.07 -3.39 22.76
N GLU A 35 -0.21 -3.49 24.06
CA GLU A 35 -1.54 -3.31 24.65
C GLU A 35 -1.99 -1.84 24.63
N PHE A 36 -1.07 -0.91 24.87
CA PHE A 36 -1.37 0.53 24.90
C PHE A 36 -1.57 1.12 23.51
N LYS A 37 -0.83 0.63 22.51
CA LYS A 37 -0.87 1.11 21.13
C LYS A 37 -2.30 1.26 20.57
N PRO A 38 -3.20 0.26 20.62
CA PRO A 38 -4.56 0.44 20.13
C PRO A 38 -5.34 1.50 20.93
N LEU A 39 -5.13 1.63 22.23
CA LEU A 39 -5.80 2.61 23.10
C LEU A 39 -5.35 4.05 22.78
N ARG A 40 -4.03 4.29 22.71
CA ARG A 40 -3.49 5.61 22.37
C ARG A 40 -3.83 6.03 20.94
N LEU A 41 -3.86 5.08 20.00
CA LEU A 41 -4.26 5.38 18.63
C LEU A 41 -5.76 5.71 18.55
N ARG A 42 -6.64 5.17 19.39
CA ARG A 42 -8.06 5.62 19.41
C ARG A 42 -8.23 7.04 19.95
N ASN A 43 -7.27 7.52 20.73
CA ASN A 43 -7.19 8.88 21.25
C ASN A 43 -6.25 9.78 20.43
N GLY A 44 -5.97 9.40 19.18
CA GLY A 44 -5.22 10.26 18.25
C GLY A 44 -3.72 10.40 18.53
N LEU A 45 -3.16 9.58 19.43
CA LEU A 45 -1.78 9.71 19.90
C LEU A 45 -0.84 8.73 19.18
N TYR A 46 0.07 9.26 18.37
CA TYR A 46 1.03 8.52 17.56
C TYR A 46 2.45 8.72 18.09
N LEU A 47 3.18 7.64 18.35
CA LEU A 47 4.62 7.71 18.57
C LEU A 47 5.32 7.98 17.22
N GLN A 48 5.97 9.14 17.11
CA GLN A 48 6.74 9.60 15.96
C GLN A 48 8.26 9.44 16.23
N LEU A 49 9.11 9.99 15.34
CA LEU A 49 10.58 9.88 15.46
C LEU A 49 11.13 10.57 16.71
N HIS A 50 10.54 11.70 17.12
CA HIS A 50 11.09 12.53 18.19
C HIS A 50 10.21 12.61 19.44
N ALA A 51 8.89 12.52 19.29
CA ALA A 51 7.92 12.70 20.37
C ALA A 51 6.57 12.07 19.97
N TYR A 52 5.53 12.26 20.79
CA TYR A 52 4.19 11.90 20.38
C TYR A 52 3.56 13.03 19.54
N MET A 53 2.93 12.64 18.43
CA MET A 53 1.98 13.47 17.73
C MET A 53 0.58 13.21 18.25
N LEU A 54 -0.13 14.26 18.64
CA LEU A 54 -1.53 14.22 19.05
C LEU A 54 -2.40 14.85 17.96
N ARG A 55 -3.33 14.08 17.41
CA ARG A 55 -4.31 14.56 16.44
C ARG A 55 -5.65 14.84 17.08
N ILE A 56 -6.08 16.08 16.96
CA ILE A 56 -7.33 16.61 17.53
C ILE A 56 -8.42 16.58 16.46
N ALA A 57 -9.61 16.12 16.84
CA ALA A 57 -10.75 16.09 15.93
C ALA A 57 -11.29 17.51 15.76
N VAL A 58 -11.51 17.90 14.51
CA VAL A 58 -12.28 19.10 14.14
C VAL A 58 -13.41 18.61 13.23
N PRO A 59 -14.55 18.22 13.83
CA PRO A 59 -15.70 17.72 13.08
C PRO A 59 -16.02 18.60 11.88
N TYR A 60 -16.07 18.00 10.68
CA TYR A 60 -16.38 18.67 9.41
C TYR A 60 -15.60 19.98 9.16
N GLY A 61 -14.45 20.13 9.83
CA GLY A 61 -13.57 21.27 9.71
C GLY A 61 -14.06 22.58 10.35
N VAL A 62 -15.10 22.62 11.19
CA VAL A 62 -15.60 23.90 11.74
C VAL A 62 -15.08 24.14 13.16
N LEU A 63 -14.62 25.36 13.43
CA LEU A 63 -14.08 25.82 14.72
C LEU A 63 -14.76 27.11 15.17
N ALA A 64 -14.98 27.22 16.48
CA ALA A 64 -15.32 28.48 17.13
C ALA A 64 -14.04 29.21 17.59
N PRO A 65 -14.06 30.54 17.72
CA PRO A 65 -12.95 31.33 18.25
C PRO A 65 -12.38 30.79 19.56
N ARG A 66 -13.23 30.44 20.53
CA ARG A 66 -12.81 29.82 21.81
C ARG A 66 -12.03 28.51 21.63
N GLN A 67 -12.42 27.69 20.64
CA GLN A 67 -11.75 26.43 20.34
C GLN A 67 -10.39 26.69 19.70
N LEU A 68 -10.31 27.63 18.74
CA LEU A 68 -9.03 27.99 18.12
C LEU A 68 -8.04 28.61 19.12
N ARG A 69 -8.52 29.46 20.06
CA ARG A 69 -7.70 29.98 21.16
C ARG A 69 -7.25 28.87 22.13
N GLN A 70 -8.09 27.87 22.39
CA GLN A 70 -7.66 26.71 23.19
C GLN A 70 -6.54 25.94 22.50
N LEU A 71 -6.62 25.75 21.17
CA LEU A 71 -5.55 25.14 20.39
C LEU A 71 -4.27 25.98 20.46
N ALA A 72 -4.35 27.31 20.35
CA ALA A 72 -3.20 28.21 20.54
C ALA A 72 -2.57 28.06 21.93
N TYR A 73 -3.38 28.03 22.99
CA TYR A 73 -2.93 27.81 24.36
C TYR A 73 -2.23 26.45 24.52
N ILE A 74 -2.81 25.36 24.01
CA ILE A 74 -2.21 24.03 24.04
C ILE A 74 -0.88 24.03 23.29
N GLY A 75 -0.85 24.65 22.11
CA GLY A 75 0.37 24.81 21.30
C GLY A 75 1.50 25.46 22.08
N ARG A 76 1.24 26.56 22.80
CA ARG A 76 2.24 27.23 23.65
C ARG A 76 2.62 26.45 24.89
N LYS A 77 1.66 25.84 25.57
CA LYS A 77 1.88 25.22 26.88
C LYS A 77 2.52 23.83 26.79
N TYR A 78 2.08 23.02 25.84
CA TYR A 78 2.42 21.59 25.77
C TYR A 78 3.23 21.21 24.52
N ASP A 79 3.29 22.07 23.52
CA ASP A 79 4.06 21.87 22.28
C ASP A 79 5.08 23.02 22.12
N ARG A 80 5.33 23.49 20.89
CA ARG A 80 6.35 24.48 20.51
C ARG A 80 5.76 25.78 19.98
N GLY A 81 4.54 26.10 20.40
CA GLY A 81 3.85 27.33 20.01
C GLY A 81 3.18 27.30 18.64
N TYR A 82 3.02 26.14 18.01
CA TYR A 82 2.34 26.00 16.72
C TYR A 82 1.57 24.69 16.61
N GLY A 83 0.60 24.64 15.68
CA GLY A 83 -0.13 23.43 15.32
C GLY A 83 -0.22 23.28 13.80
N HIS A 84 -0.41 22.05 13.32
CA HIS A 84 -0.46 21.74 11.89
C HIS A 84 -1.87 21.35 11.47
N PHE A 85 -2.48 22.10 10.54
CA PHE A 85 -3.76 21.75 9.94
C PHE A 85 -3.58 20.68 8.86
N THR A 86 -4.50 19.72 8.85
CA THR A 86 -4.33 18.47 8.10
C THR A 86 -5.26 18.40 6.89
N THR A 87 -4.94 17.50 5.96
CA THR A 87 -5.77 17.18 4.80
C THR A 87 -7.11 16.49 5.11
N ARG A 88 -7.42 16.30 6.40
CA ARG A 88 -8.74 15.85 6.88
C ARG A 88 -9.39 16.87 7.81
N GLN A 89 -9.05 18.14 7.64
CA GLN A 89 -9.62 19.27 8.36
C GLN A 89 -9.37 19.27 9.87
N ASN A 90 -8.55 18.35 10.39
CA ASN A 90 -8.12 18.28 11.78
C ASN A 90 -6.89 19.17 12.04
N LEU A 91 -6.51 19.31 13.30
CA LEU A 91 -5.22 19.85 13.73
C LEU A 91 -4.37 18.78 14.44
N GLN A 92 -3.04 18.87 14.33
CA GLN A 92 -2.11 18.01 15.06
C GLN A 92 -0.96 18.78 15.69
N PHE A 93 -0.56 18.35 16.89
CA PHE A 93 0.62 18.77 17.64
C PHE A 93 1.66 17.65 17.56
N ASN A 94 2.96 17.96 17.41
CA ASN A 94 3.99 16.96 17.07
C ASN A 94 5.00 16.70 18.20
N TRP A 95 4.99 17.49 19.28
CA TRP A 95 6.02 17.47 20.32
C TRP A 95 5.49 17.11 21.71
N ILE A 96 4.35 16.43 21.77
CA ILE A 96 3.63 16.13 23.00
C ILE A 96 4.35 15.05 23.82
N LYS A 97 4.39 15.25 25.15
CA LYS A 97 4.84 14.24 26.10
C LYS A 97 3.67 13.39 26.55
N LEU A 98 3.89 12.08 26.69
CA LEU A 98 2.84 11.13 27.10
C LEU A 98 2.17 11.53 28.43
N VAL A 99 2.96 11.97 29.41
CA VAL A 99 2.48 12.34 30.75
C VAL A 99 1.51 13.53 30.74
N ASP A 100 1.61 14.40 29.74
CA ASP A 100 0.79 15.63 29.65
C ASP A 100 -0.52 15.37 28.88
N VAL A 101 -0.64 14.25 28.15
CA VAL A 101 -1.78 13.98 27.26
C VAL A 101 -3.13 14.02 28.00
N PRO A 102 -3.30 13.39 29.19
CA PRO A 102 -4.59 13.46 29.90
C PRO A 102 -5.03 14.89 30.23
N ASP A 103 -4.09 15.79 30.54
CA ASP A 103 -4.39 17.19 30.83
C ASP A 103 -4.74 17.95 29.56
N ILE A 104 -4.03 17.70 28.45
CA ILE A 104 -4.39 18.26 27.14
C ILE A 104 -5.80 17.84 26.72
N LEU A 105 -6.16 16.57 26.93
CA LEU A 105 -7.52 16.10 26.63
C LEU A 105 -8.57 16.75 27.53
N SER A 106 -8.24 17.02 28.80
CA SER A 106 -9.11 17.77 29.72
C SER A 106 -9.30 19.22 29.25
N ASP A 107 -8.23 19.89 28.86
CA ASP A 107 -8.21 21.25 28.32
C ASP A 107 -9.01 21.36 27.00
N LEU A 108 -8.98 20.32 26.16
CA LEU A 108 -9.82 20.23 24.96
C LEU A 108 -11.31 20.03 25.32
N ALA A 109 -11.59 19.21 26.32
CA ALA A 109 -12.94 18.97 26.78
C ALA A 109 -13.60 20.24 27.37
N ASP A 110 -12.82 21.17 27.95
CA ASP A 110 -13.31 22.48 28.41
C ASP A 110 -13.94 23.31 27.28
N VAL A 111 -13.56 23.05 26.03
CA VAL A 111 -14.08 23.75 24.85
C VAL A 111 -14.79 22.83 23.85
N GLU A 112 -15.32 21.70 24.31
CA GLU A 112 -16.12 20.78 23.48
C GLU A 112 -15.30 20.19 22.30
N MET A 113 -14.05 19.84 22.56
CA MET A 113 -13.15 19.18 21.60
C MET A 113 -12.65 17.84 22.13
N HIS A 114 -12.27 16.94 21.22
CA HIS A 114 -11.78 15.61 21.57
C HIS A 114 -10.76 15.06 20.56
N CYS A 115 -10.13 13.94 20.89
CA CYS A 115 -9.25 13.18 19.99
C CYS A 115 -9.78 11.79 19.61
N ILE A 116 -11.03 11.49 19.98
CA ILE A 116 -11.69 10.20 19.73
C ILE A 116 -11.71 9.89 18.24
N GLN A 117 -11.28 8.67 17.88
CA GLN A 117 -11.32 8.11 16.52
C GLN A 117 -10.59 8.93 15.44
N THR A 118 -9.64 9.80 15.79
CA THR A 118 -8.78 10.50 14.80
C THR A 118 -7.70 9.58 14.21
N SER A 119 -7.55 8.37 14.76
CA SER A 119 -6.65 7.30 14.34
C SER A 119 -7.28 5.90 14.52
N GLY A 120 -6.51 4.82 14.42
CA GLY A 120 -7.01 3.44 14.55
C GLY A 120 -7.67 2.87 13.28
N ASN A 121 -8.20 1.66 13.41
CA ASN A 121 -8.96 0.93 12.39
C ASN A 121 -10.47 1.11 12.60
N CYS A 122 -10.91 2.35 12.46
CA CYS A 122 -12.30 2.77 12.60
C CYS A 122 -12.58 3.89 11.58
N ILE A 123 -13.80 4.37 11.59
CA ILE A 123 -14.22 5.57 10.86
C ILE A 123 -13.45 6.77 11.42
N ARG A 124 -12.91 7.60 10.53
CA ARG A 124 -12.19 8.84 10.84
C ARG A 124 -13.14 10.03 10.72
N ASN A 125 -12.68 11.20 11.18
CA ASN A 125 -13.36 12.48 10.99
C ASN A 125 -14.01 12.59 9.60
N THR A 126 -15.33 12.78 9.55
CA THR A 126 -16.06 13.02 8.31
C THR A 126 -15.75 14.42 7.82
N THR A 127 -15.24 14.52 6.59
CA THR A 127 -14.83 15.80 6.00
C THR A 127 -15.92 16.37 5.12
N ALA A 128 -16.04 17.68 5.08
CA ALA A 128 -17.02 18.40 4.27
C ALA A 128 -16.34 19.32 3.27
N ASP A 129 -17.11 19.80 2.30
CA ASP A 129 -16.75 20.99 1.54
C ASP A 129 -16.35 22.13 2.50
N PRO A 130 -15.14 22.71 2.36
CA PRO A 130 -14.69 23.78 3.22
C PRO A 130 -15.58 25.04 3.20
N TYR A 131 -16.40 25.22 2.16
CA TYR A 131 -17.33 26.35 2.05
C TYR A 131 -18.79 25.98 2.35
N ALA A 132 -19.03 24.78 2.87
CA ALA A 132 -20.36 24.26 3.22
C ALA A 132 -21.23 25.24 4.04
N GLY A 133 -22.47 25.47 3.64
CA GLY A 133 -23.38 26.44 4.25
C GLY A 133 -23.19 27.89 3.80
N ALA A 134 -22.11 28.21 3.08
CA ALA A 134 -21.75 29.57 2.64
C ALA A 134 -21.61 29.69 1.10
N ALA A 135 -21.28 28.58 0.42
CA ALA A 135 -21.01 28.57 -1.01
C ALA A 135 -22.25 28.90 -1.86
N HIS A 136 -22.05 29.70 -2.91
CA HIS A 136 -23.12 30.15 -3.80
C HIS A 136 -23.78 29.06 -4.67
N ASP A 137 -23.05 27.97 -4.92
CA ASP A 137 -23.40 26.83 -5.78
C ASP A 137 -23.79 25.58 -4.99
N GLU A 138 -23.99 25.72 -3.69
CA GLU A 138 -24.41 24.63 -2.80
C GLU A 138 -25.91 24.35 -2.90
N LEU A 139 -26.27 23.07 -3.01
CA LEU A 139 -27.65 22.62 -2.98
C LEU A 139 -28.24 22.69 -1.57
N GLU A 140 -27.55 22.11 -0.60
CA GLU A 140 -27.87 22.13 0.82
C GLU A 140 -26.59 22.01 1.65
N ASP A 141 -26.64 22.46 2.91
CA ASP A 141 -25.51 22.39 3.84
C ASP A 141 -25.19 20.94 4.23
N PRO A 142 -24.04 20.37 3.81
CA PRO A 142 -23.68 19.00 4.11
C PRO A 142 -23.20 18.81 5.56
N ARG A 143 -22.95 19.87 6.34
CA ARG A 143 -22.42 19.77 7.71
C ARG A 143 -23.39 19.07 8.66
N VAL A 144 -24.69 19.25 8.44
CA VAL A 144 -25.75 18.54 9.16
C VAL A 144 -25.56 17.02 9.04
N TRP A 145 -25.31 16.55 7.82
CA TRP A 145 -25.08 15.13 7.53
C TRP A 145 -23.74 14.63 8.06
N CYS A 146 -22.69 15.47 8.06
CA CYS A 146 -21.45 15.11 8.74
C CYS A 146 -21.64 14.87 10.24
N GLU A 147 -22.45 15.72 10.90
CA GLU A 147 -22.73 15.60 12.34
C GLU A 147 -23.57 14.35 12.63
N VAL A 148 -24.59 14.06 11.81
CA VAL A 148 -25.34 12.80 11.85
C VAL A 148 -24.39 11.60 11.76
N ILE A 149 -23.50 11.57 10.76
CA ILE A 149 -22.52 10.49 10.57
C ILE A 149 -21.54 10.44 11.75
N ARG A 150 -21.12 11.58 12.30
CA ARG A 150 -20.21 11.63 13.47
C ARG A 150 -20.86 10.96 14.68
N GLN A 151 -22.10 11.34 15.02
CA GLN A 151 -22.80 10.78 16.17
C GLN A 151 -23.07 9.28 15.99
N TRP A 152 -23.52 8.86 14.81
CA TRP A 152 -23.72 7.44 14.49
C TRP A 152 -22.43 6.60 14.54
N SER A 153 -21.31 7.14 14.04
CA SER A 153 -20.05 6.38 13.95
C SER A 153 -19.22 6.35 15.24
N THR A 154 -19.45 7.30 16.14
CA THR A 154 -18.65 7.45 17.37
C THR A 154 -18.84 6.23 18.28
N LEU A 155 -17.75 5.49 18.51
CA LEU A 155 -17.74 4.24 19.28
C LEU A 155 -18.77 3.19 18.82
N HIS A 156 -19.15 3.20 17.53
CA HIS A 156 -20.08 2.21 17.00
C HIS A 156 -19.55 0.78 17.27
N PRO A 157 -20.33 -0.10 17.92
CA PRO A 157 -19.82 -1.38 18.42
C PRO A 157 -19.32 -2.29 17.29
N GLU A 158 -20.02 -2.29 16.15
CA GLU A 158 -19.64 -3.07 14.98
C GLU A 158 -18.44 -2.49 14.21
N PHE A 159 -18.33 -1.15 14.14
CA PHE A 159 -17.38 -0.46 13.24
C PHE A 159 -16.17 0.16 13.97
N SER A 160 -16.07 -0.07 15.27
CA SER A 160 -14.86 0.24 16.05
C SER A 160 -13.69 -0.71 15.76
N TRP A 161 -13.93 -1.75 14.94
CA TRP A 161 -12.98 -2.82 14.62
C TRP A 161 -12.90 -3.15 13.13
N LEU A 162 -12.98 -2.14 12.26
CA LEU A 162 -12.88 -2.34 10.81
C LEU A 162 -11.52 -2.96 10.40
N PRO A 163 -11.42 -3.56 9.20
CA PRO A 163 -10.14 -4.10 8.72
C PRO A 163 -9.02 -3.04 8.67
N ARG A 164 -9.36 -1.78 8.33
CA ARG A 164 -8.42 -0.65 8.30
C ARG A 164 -9.15 0.68 8.50
N LYS A 165 -8.40 1.79 8.54
CA LYS A 165 -8.93 3.16 8.59
C LYS A 165 -10.00 3.39 7.50
N PHE A 166 -11.10 4.03 7.87
CA PHE A 166 -12.22 4.30 6.98
C PHE A 166 -12.55 5.80 6.94
N LYS A 167 -12.73 6.35 5.74
CA LYS A 167 -12.80 7.79 5.50
C LYS A 167 -14.05 8.13 4.72
N ILE A 168 -14.85 9.05 5.23
CA ILE A 168 -16.04 9.57 4.57
C ILE A 168 -15.80 11.05 4.25
N ALA A 169 -16.26 11.49 3.08
CA ALA A 169 -16.36 12.90 2.71
C ALA A 169 -17.71 13.20 2.08
N ILE A 170 -18.20 14.42 2.27
CA ILE A 170 -19.47 14.88 1.72
C ILE A 170 -19.30 16.27 1.09
N SER A 171 -20.02 16.52 -0.01
CA SER A 171 -20.12 17.85 -0.60
C SER A 171 -21.56 18.13 -1.04
N GLY A 172 -22.04 19.33 -0.70
CA GLY A 172 -23.32 19.88 -1.17
C GLY A 172 -23.21 20.72 -2.44
N ALA A 173 -21.98 21.02 -2.86
CA ALA A 173 -21.68 21.90 -3.97
C ALA A 173 -21.79 21.22 -5.34
N ALA A 174 -22.02 22.04 -6.37
CA ALA A 174 -21.92 21.63 -7.76
C ALA A 174 -20.50 21.12 -8.09
N GLU A 175 -19.47 21.81 -7.61
CA GLU A 175 -18.07 21.39 -7.74
C GLU A 175 -17.62 20.47 -6.58
N ASP A 176 -16.78 19.46 -6.86
CA ASP A 176 -16.13 18.69 -5.80
C ASP A 176 -15.01 19.47 -5.10
N ARG A 177 -15.36 20.20 -4.04
CA ARG A 177 -14.40 20.87 -3.15
C ARG A 177 -13.98 20.04 -1.94
N ALA A 178 -14.41 18.78 -1.84
CA ALA A 178 -14.11 17.87 -0.72
C ALA A 178 -13.27 16.64 -1.12
N ALA A 179 -12.93 16.51 -2.42
CA ALA A 179 -12.24 15.35 -2.99
C ALA A 179 -12.96 14.03 -2.66
N THR A 180 -14.28 14.01 -2.83
CA THR A 180 -15.15 12.90 -2.42
C THR A 180 -14.75 11.57 -3.08
N ALA A 181 -14.29 11.61 -4.33
CA ALA A 181 -13.84 10.44 -5.06
C ALA A 181 -12.58 9.76 -4.48
N PHE A 182 -11.81 10.43 -3.61
CA PHE A 182 -10.61 9.85 -2.97
C PHE A 182 -10.86 9.36 -1.53
N HIS A 183 -12.12 9.25 -1.13
CA HIS A 183 -12.53 8.73 0.17
C HIS A 183 -13.02 7.27 0.07
N ASP A 184 -13.03 6.56 1.20
CA ASP A 184 -13.55 5.19 1.23
C ASP A 184 -15.04 5.18 0.85
N ILE A 185 -15.78 6.21 1.31
CA ILE A 185 -17.09 6.62 0.79
C ILE A 185 -17.07 8.12 0.48
N GLY A 186 -17.51 8.48 -0.73
CA GLY A 186 -17.77 9.86 -1.13
C GLY A 186 -19.27 10.09 -1.29
N LEU A 187 -19.79 11.17 -0.70
CA LEU A 187 -21.20 11.54 -0.76
C LEU A 187 -21.36 12.88 -1.47
N ARG A 188 -22.20 12.93 -2.50
CA ARG A 188 -22.55 14.17 -3.19
C ARG A 188 -24.05 14.39 -3.07
N LEU A 189 -24.46 15.55 -2.58
CA LEU A 189 -25.88 15.92 -2.65
C LEU A 189 -26.23 16.18 -4.12
N VAL A 190 -27.32 15.58 -4.58
CA VAL A 190 -27.79 15.68 -5.96
C VAL A 190 -29.31 15.77 -5.98
N LYS A 191 -29.87 16.35 -7.04
CA LYS A 191 -31.32 16.33 -7.27
C LYS A 191 -31.72 15.04 -7.99
N GLY A 192 -32.73 14.36 -7.45
CA GLY A 192 -33.36 13.20 -8.06
C GLY A 192 -34.32 13.60 -9.19
N LYS A 193 -35.03 12.62 -9.75
CA LYS A 193 -35.90 12.83 -10.92
C LYS A 193 -37.12 13.69 -10.60
N GLY A 194 -37.61 13.67 -9.36
CA GLY A 194 -38.74 14.48 -8.91
C GLY A 194 -38.35 15.85 -8.35
N GLY A 195 -37.05 16.18 -8.34
CA GLY A 195 -36.51 17.42 -7.79
C GLY A 195 -36.15 17.35 -6.29
N GLU A 196 -36.44 16.24 -5.62
CA GLU A 196 -35.98 15.94 -4.27
C GLU A 196 -34.46 15.87 -4.19
N VAL A 197 -33.89 16.23 -3.05
CA VAL A 197 -32.44 16.13 -2.82
C VAL A 197 -32.13 14.81 -2.14
N GLY A 198 -31.13 14.10 -2.65
CA GLY A 198 -30.59 12.86 -2.10
C GLY A 198 -29.08 12.78 -2.29
N PHE A 199 -28.51 11.58 -2.14
CA PHE A 199 -27.08 11.34 -2.25
C PHE A 199 -26.73 10.51 -3.49
N LYS A 200 -25.78 11.01 -4.27
CA LYS A 200 -24.94 10.15 -5.09
C LYS A 200 -23.85 9.56 -4.20
N VAL A 201 -23.70 8.25 -4.23
CA VAL A 201 -22.77 7.51 -3.37
C VAL A 201 -21.64 6.93 -4.21
N LEU A 202 -20.41 7.31 -3.86
CA LEU A 202 -19.16 6.77 -4.37
C LEU A 202 -18.54 5.85 -3.31
N VAL A 203 -17.87 4.77 -3.74
CA VAL A 203 -17.19 3.83 -2.84
C VAL A 203 -15.84 3.40 -3.39
N GLY A 204 -14.92 3.03 -2.51
CA GLY A 204 -13.66 2.39 -2.92
C GLY A 204 -12.57 3.36 -3.39
N GLY A 205 -12.64 4.63 -3.00
CA GLY A 205 -11.57 5.59 -3.26
C GLY A 205 -10.41 5.50 -2.26
N GLY A 206 -9.26 6.06 -2.64
CA GLY A 206 -8.19 6.36 -1.69
C GLY A 206 -6.79 6.41 -2.28
N MET A 207 -5.95 7.32 -1.78
CA MET A 207 -4.68 7.67 -2.42
C MET A 207 -3.45 6.82 -2.04
N GLY A 208 -3.33 6.25 -0.83
CA GLY A 208 -2.04 5.61 -0.43
C GLY A 208 -1.68 4.38 -1.27
N ARG A 209 -0.40 3.99 -1.35
CA ARG A 209 0.20 2.88 -2.13
C ARG A 209 -0.38 2.58 -3.51
N THR A 210 -1.54 1.97 -3.56
CA THR A 210 -2.26 1.66 -4.80
C THR A 210 -3.44 2.62 -4.92
N PRO A 211 -3.29 3.80 -5.54
CA PRO A 211 -4.34 4.80 -5.60
C PRO A 211 -5.54 4.30 -6.42
N TYR A 212 -6.75 4.59 -5.95
CA TYR A 212 -7.99 4.34 -6.69
C TYR A 212 -8.90 5.57 -6.61
N VAL A 213 -9.58 5.86 -7.71
CA VAL A 213 -10.72 6.78 -7.77
C VAL A 213 -11.97 5.97 -7.38
N GLY A 214 -12.76 6.53 -6.47
CA GLY A 214 -14.01 5.92 -6.00
C GLY A 214 -15.02 5.79 -7.13
N GLN A 215 -15.75 4.68 -7.13
CA GLN A 215 -16.69 4.34 -8.18
C GLN A 215 -18.13 4.56 -7.69
N GLU A 216 -19.01 4.94 -8.60
CA GLU A 216 -20.42 5.12 -8.29
C GLU A 216 -21.08 3.78 -7.96
N ILE A 217 -21.49 3.62 -6.70
CA ILE A 217 -22.27 2.47 -6.27
C ILE A 217 -23.76 2.76 -6.41
N ARG A 218 -24.19 4.01 -6.17
CA ARG A 218 -25.60 4.40 -6.27
C ARG A 218 -25.73 5.83 -6.77
N PRO A 219 -26.46 6.07 -7.88
CA PRO A 219 -26.60 7.42 -8.46
C PRO A 219 -27.47 8.33 -7.59
N PHE A 220 -28.44 7.74 -6.86
CA PHE A 220 -29.37 8.47 -6.01
C PHE A 220 -29.83 7.58 -4.83
N LEU A 221 -29.66 8.10 -3.62
CA LEU A 221 -30.09 7.52 -2.36
C LEU A 221 -30.89 8.57 -1.58
N GLU A 222 -32.09 8.22 -1.16
CA GLU A 222 -32.94 9.04 -0.32
C GLU A 222 -32.26 9.33 1.03
N LYS A 223 -32.40 10.56 1.51
CA LYS A 223 -31.69 11.04 2.71
C LYS A 223 -31.97 10.23 3.97
N GLU A 224 -33.22 9.79 4.14
CA GLU A 224 -33.66 9.00 5.30
C GLU A 224 -32.90 7.67 5.42
N HIS A 225 -32.47 7.13 4.29
CA HIS A 225 -31.78 5.85 4.20
C HIS A 225 -30.25 5.95 4.24
N LEU A 226 -29.70 7.15 4.46
CA LEU A 226 -28.24 7.33 4.45
C LEU A 226 -27.54 6.38 5.43
N LEU A 227 -27.99 6.34 6.69
CA LEU A 227 -27.32 5.55 7.73
C LEU A 227 -27.43 4.05 7.46
N SER A 228 -28.62 3.55 7.12
CA SER A 228 -28.82 2.12 6.82
C SER A 228 -28.02 1.66 5.59
N TYR A 229 -27.84 2.54 4.59
CA TYR A 229 -27.00 2.22 3.43
C TYR A 229 -25.50 2.23 3.78
N LEU A 230 -25.04 3.16 4.62
CA LEU A 230 -23.67 3.18 5.14
C LEU A 230 -23.37 1.93 5.99
N ASP A 231 -24.33 1.48 6.81
CA ASP A 231 -24.25 0.23 7.57
C ASP A 231 -23.99 -0.95 6.62
N SER A 232 -24.76 -1.10 5.55
CA SER A 232 -24.58 -2.19 4.59
C SER A 232 -23.21 -2.14 3.89
N ILE A 233 -22.76 -0.97 3.43
CA ILE A 233 -21.41 -0.83 2.84
C ILE A 233 -20.33 -1.26 3.84
N LEU A 234 -20.43 -0.79 5.09
CA LEU A 234 -19.47 -1.12 6.14
C LEU A 234 -19.53 -2.59 6.54
N ARG A 235 -20.72 -3.20 6.61
CA ARG A 235 -20.92 -4.62 6.94
C ARG A 235 -20.28 -5.52 5.89
N ILE A 236 -20.52 -5.24 4.60
CA ILE A 236 -19.88 -5.94 3.48
C ILE A 236 -18.35 -5.79 3.55
N TYR A 237 -17.85 -4.57 3.81
CA TYR A 237 -16.41 -4.36 4.01
C TYR A 237 -15.86 -5.09 5.24
N ASN A 238 -16.59 -5.09 6.36
CA ASN A 238 -16.16 -5.72 7.60
C ASN A 238 -16.10 -7.25 7.46
N ARG A 239 -17.03 -7.83 6.68
CA ARG A 239 -17.14 -9.27 6.40
C ARG A 239 -16.07 -9.77 5.43
N TYR A 240 -15.86 -9.08 4.30
CA TYR A 240 -14.99 -9.55 3.22
C TYR A 240 -13.64 -8.84 3.15
N GLY A 241 -13.45 -7.76 3.89
CA GLY A 241 -12.20 -7.00 3.93
C GLY A 241 -11.06 -7.80 4.54
N ARG A 242 -9.91 -7.81 3.85
CA ARG A 242 -8.71 -8.51 4.29
C ARG A 242 -8.17 -7.98 5.62
N ARG A 243 -7.75 -8.89 6.50
CA ARG A 243 -7.09 -8.60 7.79
C ARG A 243 -5.72 -9.25 7.93
N ASP A 244 -5.38 -10.15 7.02
CA ASP A 244 -4.13 -10.87 6.94
C ASP A 244 -2.97 -9.98 6.43
N ASN A 245 -3.28 -9.01 5.55
CA ASN A 245 -2.29 -8.07 5.02
C ASN A 245 -2.77 -6.63 5.12
N ILE A 246 -2.11 -5.84 5.98
CA ILE A 246 -2.46 -4.44 6.25
C ILE A 246 -2.39 -3.54 5.01
N PHE A 247 -1.58 -3.89 4.00
CA PHE A 247 -1.44 -3.14 2.75
C PHE A 247 -2.57 -3.43 1.77
N LYS A 248 -3.26 -4.57 1.93
CA LYS A 248 -4.41 -4.99 1.12
C LYS A 248 -5.75 -4.87 1.86
N ALA A 249 -5.76 -4.29 3.06
CA ALA A 249 -6.90 -4.27 3.98
C ALA A 249 -7.94 -3.14 3.74
N ARG A 250 -7.71 -2.21 2.80
CA ARG A 250 -8.63 -1.07 2.56
C ARG A 250 -9.77 -1.46 1.63
N ILE A 251 -10.96 -0.87 1.80
CA ILE A 251 -12.15 -1.15 0.97
C ILE A 251 -11.90 -0.99 -0.53
N LYS A 252 -11.06 -0.03 -0.94
CA LYS A 252 -10.66 0.13 -2.36
C LYS A 252 -10.09 -1.13 -3.00
N ILE A 253 -9.37 -1.95 -2.21
CA ILE A 253 -8.80 -3.22 -2.68
C ILE A 253 -9.91 -4.25 -2.85
N LEU A 254 -10.87 -4.29 -1.93
CA LEU A 254 -12.04 -5.16 -1.99
C LEU A 254 -12.92 -4.81 -3.21
N VAL A 255 -13.25 -3.53 -3.38
CA VAL A 255 -14.07 -3.05 -4.52
C VAL A 255 -13.37 -3.33 -5.84
N ASN A 256 -12.05 -3.11 -5.94
CA ASN A 256 -11.30 -3.42 -7.15
C ASN A 256 -11.22 -4.94 -7.43
N HIS A 257 -11.09 -5.76 -6.39
CA HIS A 257 -11.03 -7.22 -6.54
C HIS A 257 -12.38 -7.83 -6.97
N LEU A 258 -13.48 -7.38 -6.37
CA LEU A 258 -14.82 -7.87 -6.71
C LEU A 258 -15.36 -7.26 -8.01
N GLY A 259 -14.92 -6.05 -8.36
CA GLY A 259 -15.60 -5.21 -9.33
C GLY A 259 -16.77 -4.44 -8.69
N ILE A 260 -17.07 -3.25 -9.22
CA ILE A 260 -18.11 -2.38 -8.66
C ILE A 260 -19.51 -3.00 -8.73
N ASP A 261 -19.82 -3.73 -9.80
CA ASP A 261 -21.14 -4.34 -9.98
C ASP A 261 -21.40 -5.43 -8.95
N LYS A 262 -20.44 -6.34 -8.75
CA LYS A 262 -20.57 -7.40 -7.74
C LYS A 262 -20.60 -6.83 -6.32
N PHE A 263 -19.78 -5.81 -6.04
CA PHE A 263 -19.83 -5.13 -4.75
C PHE A 263 -21.19 -4.46 -4.51
N ARG A 264 -21.75 -3.80 -5.53
CA ARG A 264 -23.09 -3.20 -5.50
C ARG A 264 -24.16 -4.24 -5.20
N GLU A 265 -24.15 -5.38 -5.90
CA GLU A 265 -25.09 -6.47 -5.66
C GLU A 265 -25.09 -6.95 -4.21
N GLU A 266 -23.90 -7.17 -3.61
CA GLU A 266 -23.79 -7.60 -2.22
C GLU A 266 -24.32 -6.55 -1.23
N VAL A 267 -24.03 -5.27 -1.48
CA VAL A 267 -24.53 -4.16 -0.65
C VAL A 267 -26.05 -4.01 -0.77
N GLU A 268 -26.60 -4.02 -1.98
CA GLU A 268 -28.04 -3.90 -2.22
C GLU A 268 -28.80 -5.12 -1.66
N ALA A 269 -28.23 -6.33 -1.77
CA ALA A 269 -28.84 -7.54 -1.21
C ALA A 269 -28.85 -7.56 0.32
N ASP A 270 -27.82 -7.00 0.97
CA ASP A 270 -27.79 -6.79 2.42
C ASP A 270 -28.78 -5.69 2.84
N TRP A 271 -28.77 -4.56 2.13
CA TRP A 271 -29.62 -3.41 2.43
C TRP A 271 -31.10 -3.72 2.24
N GLU A 272 -31.51 -4.43 1.19
CA GLU A 272 -32.93 -4.80 0.99
C GLU A 272 -33.48 -5.66 2.14
N LYS A 273 -32.64 -6.51 2.75
CA LYS A 273 -33.02 -7.35 3.88
C LYS A 273 -33.09 -6.59 5.20
N THR A 274 -32.29 -5.53 5.32
CA THR A 274 -32.05 -4.88 6.61
C THR A 274 -32.65 -3.48 6.70
N ARG A 275 -32.96 -2.82 5.57
CA ARG A 275 -33.47 -1.43 5.54
C ARG A 275 -34.73 -1.17 6.36
N LYS A 276 -35.55 -2.19 6.62
CA LYS A 276 -36.76 -2.07 7.46
C LYS A 276 -36.50 -2.25 8.96
N ASP A 277 -35.38 -2.91 9.28
CA ASP A 277 -34.96 -3.25 10.65
C ASP A 277 -33.79 -2.37 11.14
N LEU A 278 -33.13 -1.64 10.22
CA LEU A 278 -32.03 -0.72 10.50
C LEU A 278 -32.53 0.69 10.84
N VAL A 279 -31.63 1.47 11.45
CA VAL A 279 -31.87 2.83 11.94
C VAL A 279 -32.07 3.78 10.74
N ASP A 280 -33.32 4.06 10.38
CA ASP A 280 -33.65 5.31 9.72
C ASP A 280 -33.51 6.44 10.74
N LEU A 281 -32.85 7.54 10.36
CA LEU A 281 -32.67 8.70 11.25
C LEU A 281 -34.05 9.30 11.58
N PRO A 282 -34.50 9.29 12.86
CA PRO A 282 -35.79 9.87 13.19
C PRO A 282 -35.83 11.34 12.79
N ARG A 283 -36.94 11.78 12.17
CA ARG A 283 -37.06 13.16 11.67
C ARG A 283 -36.78 14.21 12.74
N ALA A 284 -37.27 13.99 13.96
CA ALA A 284 -37.04 14.88 15.10
C ALA A 284 -35.55 14.99 15.47
N GLU A 285 -34.78 13.91 15.30
CA GLU A 285 -33.35 13.91 15.59
C GLU A 285 -32.55 14.65 14.51
N TYR A 286 -32.94 14.49 13.24
CA TYR A 286 -32.42 15.32 12.17
C TYR A 286 -32.69 16.81 12.44
N GLU A 287 -33.92 17.18 12.79
CA GLU A 287 -34.31 18.56 13.07
C GLU A 287 -33.56 19.15 14.28
N ARG A 288 -33.30 18.33 15.32
CA ARG A 288 -32.45 18.72 16.45
C ARG A 288 -31.05 19.09 16.00
N ILE A 289 -30.42 18.26 15.17
CA ILE A 289 -29.06 18.51 14.66
C ILE A 289 -29.05 19.72 13.72
N ASP A 290 -30.01 19.80 12.78
CA ASP A 290 -30.15 20.89 11.80
C ASP A 290 -30.29 22.26 12.48
N ALA A 291 -30.97 22.34 13.63
CA ALA A 291 -31.10 23.58 14.40
C ALA A 291 -29.74 24.18 14.83
N TYR A 292 -28.68 23.38 14.94
CA TYR A 292 -27.33 23.87 15.25
C TYR A 292 -26.58 24.42 14.05
N PHE A 293 -27.04 24.18 12.82
CA PHE A 293 -26.39 24.61 11.58
C PHE A 293 -27.19 25.69 10.84
N GLN A 294 -28.16 26.31 11.51
CA GLN A 294 -28.88 27.44 10.94
C GLN A 294 -27.90 28.52 10.46
N PRO A 295 -28.10 29.05 9.25
CA PRO A 295 -27.22 30.06 8.70
C PRO A 295 -27.27 31.33 9.57
N PRO A 296 -26.15 32.07 9.69
CA PRO A 296 -26.16 33.35 10.39
C PRO A 296 -27.08 34.36 9.70
N GLU A 297 -27.66 35.27 10.48
CA GLU A 297 -28.46 36.39 9.97
C GLU A 297 -27.55 37.44 9.33
N LEU A 298 -27.26 37.25 8.04
CA LEU A 298 -26.45 38.18 7.25
C LEU A 298 -27.37 39.13 6.47
N THR A 299 -27.09 40.43 6.52
CA THR A 299 -27.86 41.44 5.79
C THR A 299 -27.42 41.46 4.31
N PRO A 300 -28.28 41.11 3.33
CA PRO A 300 -27.90 41.18 1.93
C PRO A 300 -27.49 42.59 1.53
N GLY A 301 -26.36 42.70 0.84
CA GLY A 301 -25.83 43.98 0.33
C GLY A 301 -25.54 43.93 -1.17
N PRO A 302 -25.03 45.04 -1.73
CA PRO A 302 -24.55 45.07 -3.11
C PRO A 302 -23.49 44.00 -3.37
N VAL A 303 -23.54 43.32 -4.52
CA VAL A 303 -22.58 42.25 -4.90
C VAL A 303 -21.14 42.75 -5.12
N THR A 304 -20.95 44.07 -5.17
CA THR A 304 -19.67 44.76 -5.27
C THR A 304 -19.64 45.95 -4.31
N ASN A 305 -18.45 46.40 -3.91
CA ASN A 305 -18.28 47.63 -3.14
C ASN A 305 -17.30 48.54 -3.89
N GLU A 306 -17.74 49.75 -4.26
CA GLU A 306 -16.96 50.65 -5.12
C GLU A 306 -15.59 50.99 -4.55
N ALA A 307 -15.48 51.23 -3.23
CA ALA A 307 -14.21 51.54 -2.60
C ALA A 307 -13.26 50.33 -2.60
N VAL A 308 -13.80 49.13 -2.44
CA VAL A 308 -13.04 47.88 -2.46
C VAL A 308 -12.56 47.57 -3.88
N GLU A 309 -13.42 47.72 -4.88
CA GLU A 309 -13.03 47.52 -6.29
C GLU A 309 -12.02 48.59 -6.74
N GLN A 310 -12.19 49.85 -6.35
CA GLN A 310 -11.20 50.89 -6.62
C GLN A 310 -9.83 50.55 -6.01
N ARG A 311 -9.81 50.02 -4.77
CA ARG A 311 -8.57 49.55 -4.15
C ARG A 311 -7.99 48.35 -4.90
N ARG A 312 -8.82 47.37 -5.26
CA ARG A 312 -8.42 46.19 -6.04
C ARG A 312 -7.72 46.56 -7.35
N GLU A 313 -8.12 47.65 -7.99
CA GLU A 313 -7.51 48.15 -9.22
C GLU A 313 -6.20 48.93 -8.97
N THR A 314 -6.08 49.62 -7.83
CA THR A 314 -4.95 50.53 -7.53
C THR A 314 -3.85 49.92 -6.67
N ASP A 315 -4.14 48.84 -5.93
CA ASP A 315 -3.21 48.08 -5.09
C ASP A 315 -3.05 46.66 -5.67
N PRO A 316 -1.96 46.38 -6.41
CA PRO A 316 -1.77 45.08 -7.08
C PRO A 316 -1.73 43.89 -6.13
N LEU A 317 -1.18 44.06 -4.92
CA LEU A 317 -1.05 42.98 -3.93
C LEU A 317 -2.41 42.65 -3.31
N PHE A 318 -3.15 43.69 -2.90
CA PHE A 318 -4.53 43.52 -2.44
C PHE A 318 -5.41 42.93 -3.55
N GLY A 319 -5.27 43.44 -4.78
CA GLY A 319 -6.06 42.98 -5.92
C GLY A 319 -5.82 41.50 -6.26
N GLN A 320 -4.57 41.04 -6.17
CA GLN A 320 -4.21 39.62 -6.32
C GLN A 320 -4.75 38.76 -5.19
N TRP A 321 -4.53 39.18 -3.94
CA TRP A 321 -5.05 38.45 -2.79
C TRP A 321 -6.58 38.33 -2.85
N MET A 322 -7.29 39.40 -3.22
CA MET A 322 -8.74 39.38 -3.38
C MET A 322 -9.19 38.38 -4.46
N ARG A 323 -8.49 38.30 -5.60
CA ARG A 323 -8.83 37.34 -6.68
C ARG A 323 -8.74 35.88 -6.22
N HIS A 324 -7.70 35.53 -5.47
CA HIS A 324 -7.39 34.14 -5.16
C HIS A 324 -7.99 33.67 -3.83
N ASN A 325 -8.03 34.55 -2.84
CA ASN A 325 -8.39 34.23 -1.46
C ASN A 325 -9.81 34.67 -1.08
N VAL A 326 -10.52 35.46 -1.88
CA VAL A 326 -11.93 35.79 -1.63
C VAL A 326 -12.82 35.06 -2.62
N LYS A 327 -13.67 34.16 -2.13
CA LYS A 327 -14.62 33.39 -2.96
C LYS A 327 -16.05 33.91 -2.80
N PRO A 328 -16.92 33.71 -3.81
CA PRO A 328 -18.31 34.14 -3.75
C PRO A 328 -19.09 33.49 -2.60
N HIS A 329 -19.95 34.27 -1.95
CA HIS A 329 -20.87 33.82 -0.92
C HIS A 329 -22.31 33.77 -1.46
N LYS A 330 -23.15 32.87 -0.94
CA LYS A 330 -24.56 32.73 -1.37
C LYS A 330 -25.45 33.93 -0.99
N VAL A 331 -25.09 34.64 0.09
CA VAL A 331 -25.72 35.90 0.48
C VAL A 331 -24.99 37.06 -0.19
N PRO A 332 -25.67 37.87 -1.03
CA PRO A 332 -25.07 39.05 -1.68
C PRO A 332 -24.41 40.01 -0.70
N GLY A 333 -23.34 40.67 -1.12
CA GLY A 333 -22.57 41.61 -0.29
C GLY A 333 -21.64 40.96 0.73
N HIS A 334 -21.46 39.64 0.67
CA HIS A 334 -20.52 38.90 1.50
C HIS A 334 -19.56 38.07 0.64
N GLY A 335 -18.43 37.69 1.23
CA GLY A 335 -17.41 36.83 0.64
C GLY A 335 -16.88 35.81 1.64
N ILE A 336 -16.26 34.77 1.10
CA ILE A 336 -15.59 33.72 1.87
C ILE A 336 -14.08 33.99 1.77
N VAL A 337 -13.43 34.32 2.88
CA VAL A 337 -11.99 34.62 2.90
C VAL A 337 -11.20 33.38 3.27
N VAL A 338 -10.26 32.99 2.42
CA VAL A 338 -9.27 31.92 2.67
C VAL A 338 -8.00 32.53 3.24
N VAL A 339 -7.68 32.20 4.48
CA VAL A 339 -6.43 32.56 5.14
C VAL A 339 -5.39 31.50 4.81
N SER A 340 -4.42 31.86 3.96
CA SER A 340 -3.35 30.97 3.53
C SER A 340 -2.35 30.73 4.66
N LEU A 341 -2.00 29.47 4.92
CA LEU A 341 -0.95 29.07 5.87
C LEU A 341 0.33 28.65 5.16
N LYS A 342 0.58 29.23 3.98
CA LYS A 342 1.62 28.80 3.03
C LYS A 342 2.42 29.99 2.51
N GLU A 343 2.76 30.89 3.43
CA GLU A 343 3.73 31.95 3.18
C GLU A 343 5.10 31.32 2.80
N PRO A 344 5.79 31.82 1.76
CA PRO A 344 7.13 31.36 1.41
C PRO A 344 8.08 31.30 2.62
N GLY A 345 8.79 30.19 2.77
CA GLY A 345 9.72 29.93 3.89
C GLY A 345 9.07 29.34 5.15
N ARG A 346 7.73 29.40 5.31
CA ARG A 346 7.01 28.69 6.37
C ARG A 346 6.72 27.24 5.98
N THR A 347 6.47 26.40 6.99
CA THR A 347 6.04 25.02 6.74
C THR A 347 4.58 25.05 6.29
N PRO A 348 4.22 24.49 5.13
CA PRO A 348 2.84 24.51 4.64
C PRO A 348 1.86 23.88 5.63
N GLY A 349 0.82 24.62 6.01
CA GLY A 349 -0.25 24.17 6.90
C GLY A 349 0.04 24.34 8.40
N ASP A 350 1.22 24.84 8.79
CA ASP A 350 1.50 25.21 10.18
C ASP A 350 0.92 26.59 10.49
N ALA A 351 0.25 26.72 11.65
CA ALA A 351 -0.18 27.98 12.22
C ALA A 351 0.49 28.17 13.58
N SER A 352 1.10 29.34 13.81
CA SER A 352 1.57 29.71 15.15
C SER A 352 0.38 29.99 16.08
N SER A 353 0.64 30.02 17.38
CA SER A 353 -0.38 30.33 18.39
C SER A 353 -0.95 31.74 18.21
N GLU A 354 -0.09 32.69 17.85
CA GLU A 354 -0.47 34.08 17.55
C GLU A 354 -1.31 34.16 16.28
N ALA A 355 -0.97 33.38 15.24
CA ALA A 355 -1.79 33.30 14.02
C ALA A 355 -3.17 32.70 14.31
N MET A 356 -3.24 31.66 15.15
CA MET A 356 -4.51 31.07 15.58
C MET A 356 -5.37 32.07 16.37
N GLU A 357 -4.76 32.85 17.26
CA GLU A 357 -5.47 33.90 18.02
C GLU A 357 -5.97 35.03 17.12
N LEU A 358 -5.14 35.53 16.20
CA LEU A 358 -5.55 36.55 15.24
C LEU A 358 -6.73 36.08 14.39
N VAL A 359 -6.69 34.85 13.87
CA VAL A 359 -7.80 34.30 13.08
C VAL A 359 -9.07 34.16 13.94
N ALA A 360 -8.93 33.84 15.23
CA ALA A 360 -10.05 33.81 16.17
C ALA A 360 -10.67 35.20 16.38
N ASP A 361 -9.85 36.24 16.54
CA ASP A 361 -10.30 37.63 16.67
C ASP A 361 -11.03 38.10 15.40
N LEU A 362 -10.44 37.84 14.23
CA LEU A 362 -11.05 38.17 12.93
C LEU A 362 -12.38 37.43 12.72
N ALA A 363 -12.48 36.19 13.19
CA ALA A 363 -13.72 35.43 13.08
C ALA A 363 -14.84 36.01 13.96
N GLU A 364 -14.54 36.41 15.20
CA GLU A 364 -15.51 37.09 16.08
C GLU A 364 -15.97 38.41 15.49
N GLN A 365 -15.04 39.19 14.94
CA GLN A 365 -15.34 40.54 14.47
C GLN A 365 -16.04 40.54 13.10
N TYR A 366 -15.61 39.68 12.18
CA TYR A 366 -15.99 39.79 10.76
C TYR A 366 -16.63 38.54 10.16
N SER A 367 -16.65 37.41 10.87
CA SER A 367 -17.13 36.14 10.29
C SER A 367 -18.09 35.37 11.19
N GLN A 368 -18.88 36.09 11.98
CA GLN A 368 -19.95 35.53 12.82
C GLN A 368 -19.47 34.47 13.83
N GLY A 369 -18.20 34.56 14.26
CA GLY A 369 -17.60 33.60 15.18
C GLY A 369 -17.43 32.19 14.58
N GLU A 370 -17.33 32.07 13.25
CA GLU A 370 -17.12 30.79 12.57
C GLU A 370 -15.78 30.77 11.82
N ILE A 371 -15.01 29.71 12.00
CA ILE A 371 -13.77 29.41 11.29
C ILE A 371 -13.90 28.04 10.66
N ARG A 372 -13.30 27.83 9.48
CA ARG A 372 -13.23 26.50 8.87
C ARG A 372 -11.83 26.11 8.47
N VAL A 373 -11.56 24.81 8.48
CA VAL A 373 -10.30 24.21 8.06
C VAL A 373 -10.49 23.62 6.66
N ASN A 374 -9.65 24.05 5.72
CA ASN A 374 -9.60 23.52 4.38
C ASN A 374 -8.80 22.21 4.34
N TYR A 375 -9.20 21.23 3.51
CA TYR A 375 -8.39 20.03 3.27
C TYR A 375 -7.07 20.35 2.57
N THR A 376 -6.92 21.54 1.99
CA THR A 376 -5.64 22.04 1.52
C THR A 376 -4.76 22.59 2.66
N GLN A 377 -5.14 22.46 3.93
CA GLN A 377 -4.36 22.89 5.11
C GLN A 377 -4.37 24.42 5.34
N ASN A 378 -5.42 25.11 4.91
CA ASN A 378 -5.65 26.55 5.16
C ASN A 378 -6.83 26.78 6.13
N LEU A 379 -7.01 28.02 6.58
CA LEU A 379 -8.17 28.44 7.37
C LEU A 379 -9.11 29.32 6.56
N ILE A 380 -10.37 29.42 6.98
CA ILE A 380 -11.43 30.12 6.24
C ILE A 380 -12.29 30.93 7.21
N LEU A 381 -12.61 32.15 6.80
CA LEU A 381 -13.61 33.04 7.37
C LEU A 381 -14.82 33.09 6.42
N PRO A 382 -15.87 32.29 6.65
CA PRO A 382 -16.94 32.07 5.67
C PRO A 382 -17.92 33.24 5.45
N HIS A 383 -17.98 34.23 6.34
CA HIS A 383 -19.10 35.18 6.38
C HIS A 383 -18.67 36.65 6.42
N VAL A 384 -17.62 37.02 5.70
CA VAL A 384 -17.05 38.37 5.72
C VAL A 384 -17.84 39.30 4.80
N ALA A 385 -18.32 40.44 5.31
CA ALA A 385 -18.96 41.45 4.47
C ALA A 385 -17.93 42.07 3.51
N LEU A 386 -18.32 42.33 2.25
CA LEU A 386 -17.40 42.85 1.24
C LEU A 386 -16.74 44.17 1.68
N ALA A 387 -17.47 45.01 2.40
CA ALA A 387 -16.97 46.29 2.92
C ALA A 387 -15.83 46.13 3.96
N ASP A 388 -15.76 44.99 4.65
CA ASP A 388 -14.79 44.72 5.71
C ASP A 388 -13.52 44.01 5.21
N ILE A 389 -13.53 43.52 3.95
CA ILE A 389 -12.39 42.82 3.34
C ILE A 389 -11.08 43.61 3.46
N PRO A 390 -11.03 44.94 3.21
CA PRO A 390 -9.79 45.70 3.41
C PRO A 390 -9.25 45.62 4.83
N ALA A 391 -10.10 45.68 5.86
CA ALA A 391 -9.67 45.62 7.25
C ALA A 391 -9.15 44.22 7.62
N VAL A 392 -9.82 43.16 7.12
CA VAL A 392 -9.35 41.78 7.27
C VAL A 392 -8.01 41.58 6.58
N TYR A 393 -7.84 42.11 5.37
CA TYR A 393 -6.58 42.04 4.63
C TYR A 393 -5.44 42.69 5.40
N GLU A 394 -5.61 43.91 5.93
CA GLU A 394 -4.53 44.59 6.67
C GLU A 394 -4.09 43.80 7.89
N ALA A 395 -5.04 43.31 8.69
CA ALA A 395 -4.74 42.52 9.87
C ALA A 395 -3.98 41.22 9.53
N LEU A 396 -4.37 40.54 8.45
CA LEU A 396 -3.66 39.36 7.95
C LEU A 396 -2.28 39.71 7.39
N ASN A 397 -2.16 40.84 6.69
CA ASN A 397 -0.92 41.28 6.06
C ASN A 397 0.14 41.64 7.11
N GLU A 398 -0.26 42.36 8.17
CA GLU A 398 0.61 42.67 9.32
C GLU A 398 1.17 41.40 10.01
N ALA A 399 0.42 40.30 9.97
CA ALA A 399 0.82 39.01 10.56
C ALA A 399 1.52 38.03 9.58
N GLY A 400 1.69 38.41 8.30
CA GLY A 400 2.24 37.53 7.26
C GLY A 400 1.31 36.38 6.87
N LEU A 401 0.00 36.59 6.92
CA LEU A 401 -1.05 35.63 6.56
C LEU A 401 -1.87 36.03 5.32
N ALA A 402 -1.50 37.15 4.66
CA ALA A 402 -2.18 37.66 3.48
C ALA A 402 -1.55 37.18 2.15
N THR A 403 -0.91 36.01 2.12
CA THR A 403 -0.38 35.44 0.87
C THR A 403 -1.53 35.11 -0.09
N GLY A 404 -1.55 35.79 -1.26
CA GLY A 404 -2.58 35.68 -2.30
C GLY A 404 -2.39 34.48 -3.23
N ASN A 405 -2.26 33.27 -2.69
CA ASN A 405 -1.85 32.08 -3.44
C ASN A 405 -2.88 30.95 -3.49
N ASN A 406 -4.08 31.08 -2.91
CA ASN A 406 -5.05 29.98 -2.85
C ASN A 406 -5.39 29.46 -4.26
N ASP A 407 -5.41 28.13 -4.43
CA ASP A 407 -5.53 27.40 -5.71
C ASP A 407 -4.35 27.54 -6.71
N LEU A 408 -3.32 28.33 -6.38
CA LEU A 408 -2.10 28.47 -7.19
C LEU A 408 -0.98 27.51 -6.73
N LEU A 409 0.15 27.53 -7.45
CA LEU A 409 1.31 26.68 -7.18
C LEU A 409 1.79 26.78 -5.72
N GLY A 410 1.78 27.99 -5.17
CA GLY A 410 2.17 28.27 -3.79
C GLY A 410 1.24 27.63 -2.75
N ASP A 411 0.01 27.24 -3.11
CA ASP A 411 -0.96 26.58 -2.22
C ASP A 411 -0.65 25.09 -2.00
N MET A 412 0.63 24.74 -1.87
CA MET A 412 1.11 23.36 -1.82
C MET A 412 0.61 22.60 -0.59
N ILE A 413 0.10 21.38 -0.80
CA ILE A 413 -0.12 20.43 0.30
C ILE A 413 1.19 19.71 0.60
N CYS A 414 1.62 19.73 1.86
CA CYS A 414 2.84 19.04 2.28
C CYS A 414 2.58 18.19 3.52
N CYS A 415 3.00 16.92 3.48
CA CYS A 415 3.05 16.10 4.68
C CYS A 415 4.39 16.30 5.42
N PRO A 416 4.48 15.99 6.72
CA PRO A 416 5.73 16.12 7.46
C PRO A 416 6.93 15.33 6.90
N GLY A 417 6.73 14.24 6.16
CA GLY A 417 7.84 13.40 5.68
C GLY A 417 8.72 12.87 6.83
N LEU A 418 9.97 12.51 6.51
CA LEU A 418 10.97 12.07 7.51
C LEU A 418 11.38 13.17 8.50
N ASP A 419 10.90 14.40 8.34
CA ASP A 419 11.15 15.46 9.32
C ASP A 419 10.52 15.09 10.68
N TYR A 420 9.33 14.46 10.70
CA TYR A 420 8.67 13.97 11.94
C TYR A 420 8.17 12.51 11.86
N CYS A 421 7.79 12.03 10.67
CA CYS A 421 7.04 10.79 10.51
C CYS A 421 7.94 9.54 10.45
N ASN A 422 7.65 8.54 11.29
CA ASN A 422 8.35 7.25 11.32
C ASN A 422 7.95 6.28 10.19
N LEU A 423 6.98 6.65 9.34
CA LEU A 423 6.56 5.86 8.17
C LEU A 423 7.07 6.44 6.85
N ALA A 424 7.76 7.59 6.90
CA ALA A 424 8.23 8.26 5.70
C ALA A 424 9.53 7.61 5.18
N ASN A 425 9.79 7.80 3.89
CA ASN A 425 11.01 7.33 3.22
C ASN A 425 11.95 8.50 2.85
N ALA A 426 11.39 9.72 2.75
CA ALA A 426 12.13 10.93 2.44
C ALA A 426 11.56 12.12 3.21
N ARG A 427 12.35 13.18 3.35
CA ARG A 427 11.93 14.47 3.91
C ARG A 427 10.95 15.17 2.97
N SER A 428 10.25 16.18 3.46
CA SER A 428 9.27 16.89 2.63
C SER A 428 9.22 18.38 2.90
N ILE A 429 9.31 18.77 4.17
CA ILE A 429 9.20 20.19 4.56
C ILE A 429 10.29 21.04 3.90
N PRO A 430 11.58 20.64 3.88
CA PRO A 430 12.63 21.47 3.28
C PRO A 430 12.41 21.73 1.78
N ILE A 431 11.96 20.71 1.03
CA ILE A 431 11.74 20.84 -0.41
C ILE A 431 10.52 21.70 -0.69
N ALA A 432 9.44 21.54 0.07
CA ALA A 432 8.26 22.38 -0.05
C ALA A 432 8.60 23.86 0.20
N LYS A 433 9.47 24.16 1.18
CA LYS A 433 9.97 25.52 1.44
C LYS A 433 10.78 26.08 0.29
N GLU A 434 11.69 25.29 -0.30
CA GLU A 434 12.49 25.71 -1.45
C GLU A 434 11.63 25.96 -2.70
N ILE A 435 10.61 25.13 -2.95
CA ILE A 435 9.65 25.37 -4.04
C ILE A 435 8.85 26.66 -3.76
N ALA A 436 8.29 26.81 -2.56
CA ALA A 436 7.52 28.01 -2.21
C ALA A 436 8.35 29.29 -2.38
N LYS A 437 9.63 29.26 -1.98
CA LYS A 437 10.58 30.37 -2.19
C LYS A 437 10.89 30.59 -3.67
N ARG A 438 11.09 29.53 -4.47
CA ARG A 438 11.35 29.65 -5.91
C ARG A 438 10.21 30.35 -6.65
N PHE A 439 8.97 30.08 -6.25
CA PHE A 439 7.77 30.65 -6.86
C PHE A 439 7.12 31.73 -5.98
N GLU A 440 7.88 32.43 -5.14
CA GLU A 440 7.33 33.47 -4.25
C GLU A 440 6.84 34.72 -5.01
N ASN A 441 7.32 34.93 -6.24
CA ASN A 441 6.95 36.09 -7.05
C ASN A 441 5.45 36.03 -7.42
N PRO A 442 4.64 37.00 -6.94
CA PRO A 442 3.19 36.97 -7.17
C PRO A 442 2.79 37.11 -8.64
N ALA A 443 3.55 37.89 -9.44
CA ALA A 443 3.29 38.03 -10.87
C ALA A 443 3.56 36.73 -11.64
N ARG A 444 4.57 35.95 -11.21
CA ARG A 444 4.85 34.63 -11.79
C ARG A 444 3.75 33.63 -11.43
N GLN A 445 3.22 33.66 -10.21
CA GLN A 445 2.07 32.83 -9.83
C GLN A 445 0.84 33.11 -10.70
N GLU A 446 0.54 34.39 -10.98
CA GLU A 446 -0.56 34.78 -11.89
C GLU A 446 -0.32 34.35 -13.33
N GLU A 447 0.92 34.48 -13.82
CA GLU A 447 1.27 34.00 -15.16
C GLU A 447 1.04 32.48 -15.26
N ILE A 448 1.39 31.72 -14.21
CA ILE A 448 1.18 30.27 -14.18
C ILE A 448 -0.31 29.93 -14.12
N GLY A 449 -1.09 30.62 -13.29
CA GLY A 449 -2.49 30.31 -13.05
C GLY A 449 -2.70 29.06 -12.19
N ASP A 450 -3.92 28.53 -12.21
CA ASP A 450 -4.35 27.42 -11.36
C ASP A 450 -3.51 26.15 -11.59
N ILE A 451 -2.70 25.80 -10.59
CA ILE A 451 -1.93 24.56 -10.57
C ILE A 451 -1.69 24.10 -9.13
N ARG A 452 -2.09 22.88 -8.82
CA ARG A 452 -1.90 22.30 -7.47
C ARG A 452 -0.68 21.42 -7.42
N VAL A 453 0.27 21.78 -6.56
CA VAL A 453 1.43 20.96 -6.22
C VAL A 453 1.19 20.27 -4.89
N ASN A 454 1.39 18.95 -4.85
CA ASN A 454 1.13 18.14 -3.67
C ASN A 454 2.32 17.23 -3.37
N MET A 455 2.81 17.23 -2.14
CA MET A 455 4.03 16.52 -1.75
C MET A 455 3.79 15.51 -0.63
N SER A 456 4.39 14.32 -0.77
CA SER A 456 4.46 13.35 0.32
C SER A 456 5.83 12.68 0.41
N GLY A 457 6.36 12.53 1.62
CA GLY A 457 7.64 11.86 1.87
C GLY A 457 7.59 10.32 1.77
N CYS A 458 6.43 9.73 1.45
CA CYS A 458 6.30 8.32 1.14
C CYS A 458 5.00 8.02 0.38
N ILE A 459 4.88 6.77 -0.06
CA ILE A 459 3.74 6.26 -0.82
C ILE A 459 2.40 6.28 -0.05
N ASN A 460 2.38 6.56 1.24
CA ASN A 460 1.11 6.66 2.00
C ASN A 460 0.22 7.84 1.56
N ALA A 461 0.78 8.79 0.81
CA ALA A 461 0.07 9.90 0.18
C ALA A 461 -0.70 10.80 1.16
N CYS A 462 -0.13 11.06 2.35
CA CYS A 462 -0.76 11.95 3.34
C CYS A 462 -0.93 13.39 2.83
N GLY A 463 -0.02 13.85 1.97
CA GLY A 463 -0.10 15.15 1.30
C GLY A 463 -0.71 15.07 -0.10
N HIS A 464 -1.46 14.02 -0.41
CA HIS A 464 -2.31 13.92 -1.61
C HIS A 464 -1.56 14.05 -2.96
N HIS A 465 -0.30 13.60 -3.05
CA HIS A 465 0.50 13.73 -4.27
C HIS A 465 -0.14 13.08 -5.51
N HIS A 466 -0.84 11.95 -5.37
CA HIS A 466 -1.51 11.29 -6.50
C HIS A 466 -2.62 12.13 -7.16
N SER A 467 -3.26 13.04 -6.41
CA SER A 467 -4.32 13.90 -6.95
C SER A 467 -3.85 15.34 -7.17
N GLY A 468 -2.57 15.64 -6.97
CA GLY A 468 -2.00 16.94 -7.35
C GLY A 468 -1.87 17.03 -8.86
N ASN A 469 -2.04 18.22 -9.43
CA ASN A 469 -1.73 18.44 -10.84
C ASN A 469 -0.25 18.14 -11.10
N ILE A 470 0.59 18.54 -10.13
CA ILE A 470 1.94 18.03 -9.96
C ILE A 470 2.04 17.36 -8.59
N GLY A 471 2.32 16.06 -8.57
CA GLY A 471 2.58 15.28 -7.37
C GLY A 471 4.08 15.03 -7.17
N ILE A 472 4.55 15.10 -5.93
CA ILE A 472 5.93 14.81 -5.54
C ILE A 472 5.91 13.68 -4.51
N LEU A 473 6.51 12.55 -4.87
CA LEU A 473 6.59 11.35 -4.05
C LEU A 473 8.03 11.07 -3.62
N GLY A 474 8.29 11.15 -2.32
CA GLY A 474 9.52 10.68 -1.70
C GLY A 474 9.63 9.16 -1.67
N VAL A 475 10.76 8.64 -2.15
CA VAL A 475 11.12 7.22 -2.11
C VAL A 475 12.55 7.07 -1.58
N ASP A 476 12.85 5.92 -0.98
CA ASP A 476 14.21 5.56 -0.59
C ASP A 476 14.76 4.53 -1.58
N LYS A 477 15.97 4.74 -2.07
CA LYS A 477 16.70 3.76 -2.86
C LYS A 477 18.10 3.60 -2.26
N LYS A 478 18.32 2.49 -1.54
CA LYS A 478 19.59 2.14 -0.89
C LYS A 478 20.08 3.25 0.07
N GLY A 479 19.18 3.82 0.88
CA GLY A 479 19.51 4.88 1.84
C GLY A 479 19.66 6.28 1.23
N THR A 480 19.32 6.44 -0.05
CA THR A 480 19.28 7.74 -0.72
C THR A 480 17.84 8.17 -0.96
N GLU A 481 17.50 9.35 -0.45
CA GLU A 481 16.21 10.00 -0.71
C GLU A 481 16.11 10.47 -2.16
N LEU A 482 15.11 9.97 -2.88
CA LEU A 482 14.76 10.38 -4.24
C LEU A 482 13.29 10.80 -4.32
N TYR A 483 12.94 11.59 -5.32
CA TYR A 483 11.62 12.21 -5.46
C TYR A 483 11.07 11.98 -6.85
N GLN A 484 10.04 11.14 -6.96
CA GLN A 484 9.33 10.91 -8.22
C GLN A 484 8.27 11.98 -8.44
N ILE A 485 8.16 12.47 -9.66
CA ILE A 485 7.15 13.45 -10.06
C ILE A 485 6.01 12.75 -10.80
N THR A 486 4.78 13.11 -10.47
CA THR A 486 3.57 12.69 -11.19
C THR A 486 2.83 13.89 -11.77
N LEU A 487 2.28 13.79 -12.99
CA LEU A 487 1.51 14.86 -13.62
C LEU A 487 0.07 14.43 -13.96
N GLY A 488 -0.85 15.38 -13.92
CA GLY A 488 -2.24 15.18 -14.39
C GLY A 488 -3.23 14.67 -13.36
N GLY A 489 -2.84 14.61 -12.07
CA GLY A 489 -3.77 14.31 -11.00
C GLY A 489 -4.79 15.43 -10.79
N ASN A 490 -5.99 15.08 -10.36
CA ASN A 490 -7.07 16.05 -10.11
C ASN A 490 -7.98 15.54 -8.98
N PRO A 491 -8.25 16.33 -7.92
CA PRO A 491 -9.14 15.94 -6.83
C PRO A 491 -10.61 16.30 -7.07
N LYS A 492 -10.95 17.02 -8.14
CA LYS A 492 -12.29 17.58 -8.41
C LYS A 492 -13.22 16.58 -9.13
N ASP A 493 -14.27 17.05 -9.81
CA ASP A 493 -15.32 16.22 -10.40
C ASP A 493 -14.82 15.24 -11.48
N ASP A 494 -13.81 15.62 -12.25
CA ASP A 494 -13.06 14.79 -13.20
C ASP A 494 -11.82 14.17 -12.52
N ALA A 495 -12.06 13.54 -11.36
CA ALA A 495 -11.05 12.98 -10.49
C ALA A 495 -10.09 12.05 -11.26
N ALA A 496 -8.79 12.33 -11.15
CA ALA A 496 -7.75 11.61 -11.87
C ALA A 496 -6.52 11.38 -10.99
N ILE A 497 -5.82 10.29 -11.26
CA ILE A 497 -4.54 9.96 -10.62
C ILE A 497 -3.41 10.42 -11.54
N GLY A 498 -2.43 11.13 -10.99
CA GLY A 498 -1.27 11.59 -11.72
C GLY A 498 -0.37 10.45 -12.20
N THR A 499 0.19 10.62 -13.39
CA THR A 499 1.09 9.67 -14.06
C THR A 499 2.54 9.98 -13.73
N ILE A 500 3.32 8.97 -13.34
CA ILE A 500 4.76 9.11 -13.09
C ILE A 500 5.47 9.44 -14.41
N ILE A 501 6.22 10.54 -14.45
CA ILE A 501 6.84 11.03 -15.70
C ILE A 501 8.28 10.58 -15.92
N GLY A 502 8.89 9.89 -14.95
CA GLY A 502 10.28 9.46 -15.07
C GLY A 502 10.93 8.97 -13.79
N PRO A 503 12.26 8.80 -13.78
CA PRO A 503 13.01 8.43 -12.59
C PRO A 503 12.92 9.51 -11.50
N GLY A 504 13.30 9.13 -10.27
CA GLY A 504 13.31 10.05 -9.14
C GLY A 504 14.47 11.05 -9.19
N PHE A 505 14.20 12.29 -8.81
CA PHE A 505 15.17 13.36 -8.65
C PHE A 505 15.80 13.33 -7.26
N ARG A 506 17.01 13.86 -7.12
CA ARG A 506 17.53 14.22 -5.80
C ARG A 506 16.78 15.44 -5.27
N ALA A 507 16.72 15.60 -3.94
CA ALA A 507 16.03 16.70 -3.27
C ALA A 507 16.36 18.08 -3.87
N GLU A 508 17.64 18.32 -4.14
CA GLU A 508 18.15 19.61 -4.61
C GLU A 508 17.69 19.94 -6.04
N ALA A 509 17.39 18.92 -6.86
CA ALA A 509 16.96 19.08 -8.25
C ALA A 509 15.43 19.21 -8.40
N VAL A 510 14.65 18.93 -7.34
CA VAL A 510 13.19 18.98 -7.41
C VAL A 510 12.68 20.38 -7.78
N PRO A 511 13.13 21.50 -7.15
CA PRO A 511 12.64 22.83 -7.53
C PRO A 511 12.89 23.17 -9.01
N ASP A 512 14.05 22.79 -9.55
CA ASP A 512 14.40 23.03 -10.97
C ASP A 512 13.55 22.17 -11.91
N ALA A 513 13.22 20.94 -11.50
CA ALA A 513 12.30 20.09 -12.26
C ALA A 513 10.89 20.69 -12.32
N ILE A 514 10.38 21.23 -11.20
CA ILE A 514 9.07 21.91 -11.17
C ILE A 514 9.08 23.16 -12.06
N ASP A 515 10.15 23.97 -12.00
CA ASP A 515 10.29 25.14 -12.88
C ASP A 515 10.32 24.77 -14.36
N THR A 516 10.98 23.67 -14.70
CA THR A 516 11.00 23.12 -16.07
C THR A 516 9.61 22.67 -16.53
N ILE A 517 8.85 22.00 -15.66
CA ILE A 517 7.48 21.57 -15.96
C ILE A 517 6.58 22.78 -16.18
N VAL A 518 6.65 23.78 -15.30
CA VAL A 518 5.87 25.01 -15.39
C VAL A 518 6.21 25.79 -16.67
N SER A 519 7.50 25.95 -16.97
CA SER A 519 7.94 26.65 -18.17
C SER A 519 7.52 25.91 -19.44
N THR A 520 7.59 24.58 -19.43
CA THR A 520 7.07 23.74 -20.52
C THR A 520 5.57 23.91 -20.70
N TYR A 521 4.79 23.93 -19.61
CA TYR A 521 3.35 24.18 -19.64
C TYR A 521 3.04 25.55 -20.27
N ILE A 522 3.65 26.63 -19.77
CA ILE A 522 3.40 27.99 -20.28
C ILE A 522 3.78 28.10 -21.76
N ALA A 523 4.84 27.45 -22.21
CA ALA A 523 5.28 27.48 -23.61
C ALA A 523 4.35 26.70 -24.56
N ASN A 524 3.58 25.72 -24.05
CA ASN A 524 2.73 24.86 -24.86
C ASN A 524 1.23 25.14 -24.69
N ARG A 525 0.82 25.90 -23.67
CA ARG A 525 -0.60 26.21 -23.43
C ARG A 525 -1.15 27.13 -24.53
N ASP A 526 -2.38 26.87 -24.92
CA ASP A 526 -3.15 27.82 -25.71
C ASP A 526 -3.65 28.97 -24.80
N GLU A 527 -4.05 30.10 -25.38
CA GLU A 527 -4.52 31.26 -24.60
C GLU A 527 -5.72 30.88 -23.72
N GLY A 528 -5.61 31.12 -22.41
CA GLY A 528 -6.64 30.81 -21.42
C GLY A 528 -6.69 29.34 -20.96
N GLU A 529 -5.81 28.48 -21.47
CA GLU A 529 -5.81 27.06 -21.13
C GLU A 529 -5.16 26.77 -19.76
N THR A 530 -5.85 25.97 -18.94
CA THR A 530 -5.34 25.52 -17.64
C THR A 530 -4.25 24.46 -17.78
N PHE A 531 -3.48 24.21 -16.72
CA PHE A 531 -2.45 23.16 -16.71
C PHE A 531 -3.00 21.79 -17.11
N LEU A 532 -4.17 21.40 -16.59
CA LEU A 532 -4.76 20.08 -16.87
C LEU A 532 -5.28 19.97 -18.30
N GLU A 533 -5.85 21.02 -18.86
CA GLU A 533 -6.28 21.05 -20.26
C GLU A 533 -5.08 20.93 -21.19
N THR A 534 -4.02 21.71 -20.96
CA THR A 534 -2.77 21.59 -21.71
C THR A 534 -2.18 20.20 -21.58
N TRP A 535 -2.13 19.65 -20.35
CA TRP A 535 -1.65 18.29 -20.11
C TRP A 535 -2.48 17.24 -20.86
N ARG A 536 -3.80 17.41 -20.97
CA ARG A 536 -4.67 16.46 -21.70
C ARG A 536 -4.53 16.59 -23.22
N ARG A 537 -4.38 17.82 -23.72
CA ARG A 537 -4.25 18.11 -25.16
C ARG A 537 -2.89 17.71 -25.70
N VAL A 538 -1.83 18.18 -25.03
CA VAL A 538 -0.45 17.85 -25.39
C VAL A 538 -0.15 16.40 -24.99
N GLY A 539 -0.85 15.89 -23.98
CA GLY A 539 -0.54 14.62 -23.33
C GLY A 539 0.82 14.70 -22.63
N ALA A 540 1.20 13.59 -22.01
CA ALA A 540 2.54 13.13 -22.32
C ALA A 540 2.52 12.71 -23.81
N THR A 541 2.58 13.66 -24.75
CA THR A 541 3.33 13.29 -25.96
C THR A 541 4.70 12.92 -25.40
N PRO A 542 5.24 11.74 -25.70
CA PRO A 542 6.67 11.50 -25.52
C PRO A 542 7.39 12.36 -26.58
N SER A 543 7.20 13.69 -26.55
CA SER A 543 7.76 14.69 -27.46
C SER A 543 9.02 15.31 -26.83
N ARG A 544 9.76 14.48 -26.11
CA ARG A 544 11.05 14.02 -26.59
C ARG A 544 11.17 12.56 -26.20
N ARG A 545 10.76 11.63 -27.07
CA ARG A 545 11.60 10.46 -27.25
C ARG A 545 12.95 11.06 -27.63
N PRO A 546 13.99 10.90 -26.80
CA PRO A 546 15.34 11.19 -27.24
C PRO A 546 15.50 10.47 -28.57
N SER A 547 16.13 11.09 -29.57
CA SER A 547 16.23 10.53 -30.93
C SER A 547 16.31 9.02 -30.84
N MET A 548 15.28 8.29 -31.27
CA MET A 548 15.28 6.85 -31.09
C MET A 548 16.04 6.27 -32.26
N ALA A 549 16.88 5.29 -31.98
CA ALA A 549 17.57 4.54 -33.00
C ALA A 549 17.03 3.12 -33.03
N LEU A 550 16.90 2.57 -34.23
CA LEU A 550 16.51 1.18 -34.41
C LEU A 550 17.78 0.33 -34.40
N VAL A 551 17.90 -0.60 -33.45
CA VAL A 551 19.02 -1.55 -33.38
C VAL A 551 18.59 -2.88 -33.97
N ASP A 552 19.34 -3.39 -34.95
CA ASP A 552 19.14 -4.74 -35.48
C ASP A 552 19.55 -5.76 -34.43
N LEU A 553 18.59 -6.55 -33.91
CA LEU A 553 18.88 -7.58 -32.92
C LEU A 553 19.71 -8.75 -33.50
N ARG A 554 19.81 -8.87 -34.83
CA ARG A 554 20.64 -9.89 -35.52
C ARG A 554 22.09 -9.46 -35.67
N LYS A 555 22.35 -8.16 -35.76
CA LYS A 555 23.67 -7.61 -36.15
C LYS A 555 24.30 -6.68 -35.12
N GLY A 556 23.50 -6.06 -34.25
CA GLY A 556 23.92 -5.00 -33.33
C GLY A 556 24.12 -3.63 -34.01
N ASP A 557 23.96 -3.57 -35.34
CA ASP A 557 24.11 -2.33 -36.10
C ASP A 557 22.87 -1.44 -35.98
N LEU A 558 23.07 -0.14 -36.17
CA LEU A 558 21.96 0.78 -36.38
C LEU A 558 21.33 0.53 -37.74
N LEU A 559 20.02 0.32 -37.76
CA LEU A 559 19.26 0.20 -39.00
C LEU A 559 18.92 1.59 -39.52
N ASN A 560 19.47 1.92 -40.69
CA ASN A 560 19.13 3.15 -41.43
C ASN A 560 17.84 2.97 -42.25
N ARG A 561 16.86 2.23 -41.73
CA ARG A 561 15.59 1.93 -42.42
C ARG A 561 14.50 2.88 -41.90
N SER A 562 14.12 3.83 -42.74
CA SER A 562 13.17 4.91 -42.46
C SER A 562 11.69 4.53 -42.61
N ASN A 563 11.31 3.25 -42.62
CA ASN A 563 9.91 2.87 -42.75
C ASN A 563 9.25 2.76 -41.37
N ALA A 564 8.19 3.53 -41.12
CA ALA A 564 7.33 3.38 -39.96
C ALA A 564 6.66 1.99 -39.95
N PRO A 565 6.36 1.40 -38.77
CA PRO A 565 5.59 0.17 -38.70
C PRO A 565 4.22 0.37 -39.35
N GLN A 566 3.77 -0.60 -40.13
CA GLN A 566 2.45 -0.53 -40.79
C GLN A 566 1.32 -0.89 -39.81
N VAL A 567 1.63 -1.69 -38.79
CA VAL A 567 0.72 -2.07 -37.71
C VAL A 567 1.50 -2.04 -36.39
N THR A 568 0.89 -1.50 -35.33
CA THR A 568 1.42 -1.60 -33.96
C THR A 568 0.41 -2.34 -33.10
N LEU A 569 0.85 -3.41 -32.44
CA LEU A 569 0.02 -4.25 -31.59
C LEU A 569 0.18 -3.87 -30.12
N ALA A 570 -0.95 -3.73 -29.44
CA ALA A 570 -1.04 -3.61 -27.99
C ALA A 570 -0.73 -4.96 -27.32
N PRO A 571 -0.27 -4.98 -26.05
CA PRO A 571 0.11 -6.21 -25.33
C PRO A 571 -1.06 -7.17 -25.06
N ASP A 572 -2.30 -6.72 -25.21
CA ASP A 572 -3.54 -7.49 -25.08
C ASP A 572 -4.23 -7.76 -26.42
N ALA A 573 -3.53 -7.58 -27.55
CA ALA A 573 -4.05 -7.86 -28.88
C ALA A 573 -4.54 -9.32 -29.00
N ASP A 574 -5.75 -9.48 -29.56
CA ASP A 574 -6.39 -10.77 -29.78
C ASP A 574 -5.94 -11.45 -31.08
N ASP A 575 -6.42 -12.68 -31.31
CA ASP A 575 -6.09 -13.47 -32.50
C ASP A 575 -6.48 -12.78 -33.82
N ALA A 576 -7.57 -11.99 -33.82
CA ALA A 576 -8.03 -11.26 -35.01
C ALA A 576 -7.07 -10.12 -35.37
N ALA A 577 -6.59 -9.38 -34.37
CA ALA A 577 -5.57 -8.36 -34.57
C ALA A 577 -4.23 -8.95 -35.05
N LEU A 578 -3.86 -10.13 -34.56
CA LEU A 578 -2.65 -10.86 -34.99
C LEU A 578 -2.75 -11.35 -36.44
N GLU A 579 -3.91 -11.86 -36.86
CA GLU A 579 -4.15 -12.30 -38.24
C GLU A 579 -4.07 -11.13 -39.24
N GLU A 580 -4.61 -9.96 -38.87
CA GLU A 580 -4.51 -8.76 -39.69
C GLU A 580 -3.08 -8.22 -39.75
N ALA A 581 -2.39 -8.16 -38.59
CA ALA A 581 -0.99 -7.73 -38.53
C ALA A 581 -0.06 -8.62 -39.35
N ALA A 582 -0.36 -9.93 -39.47
CA ALA A 582 0.45 -10.87 -40.24
C ALA A 582 0.50 -10.54 -41.76
N LYS A 583 -0.41 -9.70 -42.26
CA LYS A 583 -0.44 -9.23 -43.66
C LYS A 583 0.51 -8.06 -43.94
N ALA A 584 1.00 -7.40 -42.88
CA ALA A 584 1.92 -6.26 -43.00
C ALA A 584 3.34 -6.70 -43.39
N SER A 585 4.15 -5.74 -43.84
CA SER A 585 5.59 -5.96 -44.05
C SER A 585 6.45 -5.61 -42.83
N VAL A 586 5.94 -4.74 -41.95
CA VAL A 586 6.58 -4.32 -40.70
C VAL A 586 5.52 -4.22 -39.61
N VAL A 587 5.70 -4.98 -38.53
CA VAL A 587 4.81 -4.96 -37.34
C VAL A 587 5.63 -4.52 -36.13
N ALA A 588 5.09 -3.59 -35.34
CA ALA A 588 5.62 -3.26 -34.02
C ALA A 588 4.74 -3.89 -32.93
N VAL A 589 5.36 -4.33 -31.84
CA VAL A 589 4.66 -4.79 -30.64
C VAL A 589 5.09 -3.90 -29.47
N ASP A 590 4.11 -3.30 -28.81
CA ASP A 590 4.33 -2.33 -27.74
C ASP A 590 4.48 -2.99 -26.36
N PHE A 591 5.47 -2.51 -25.61
CA PHE A 591 5.76 -2.93 -24.24
C PHE A 591 5.49 -1.75 -23.29
N PRO A 592 4.34 -1.73 -22.59
CA PRO A 592 3.97 -0.60 -21.73
C PRO A 592 4.83 -0.50 -20.46
N THR A 593 5.48 -1.59 -20.06
CA THR A 593 6.41 -1.68 -18.93
C THR A 593 7.46 -2.77 -19.21
N PHE A 594 8.65 -2.67 -18.61
CA PHE A 594 9.73 -3.63 -18.84
C PHE A 594 9.45 -5.04 -18.28
N ASN A 595 8.47 -5.19 -17.39
CA ASN A 595 8.07 -6.48 -16.82
C ASN A 595 6.81 -7.08 -17.48
N ASP A 596 6.38 -6.55 -18.62
CA ASP A 596 5.25 -7.09 -19.39
C ASP A 596 5.72 -8.08 -20.47
N GLY A 597 5.57 -9.38 -20.21
CA GLY A 597 5.98 -10.44 -21.13
C GLY A 597 5.01 -10.72 -22.28
N ARG A 598 3.81 -10.10 -22.31
CA ARG A 598 2.78 -10.44 -23.30
C ARG A 598 3.22 -10.12 -24.73
N GLY A 599 3.97 -9.03 -24.94
CA GLY A 599 4.51 -8.68 -26.26
C GLY A 599 5.44 -9.75 -26.85
N MET A 600 6.19 -10.48 -26.01
CA MET A 600 7.00 -11.62 -26.44
C MET A 600 6.15 -12.83 -26.87
N THR A 601 5.02 -13.04 -26.19
CA THR A 601 4.04 -14.06 -26.56
C THR A 601 3.40 -13.72 -27.92
N LEU A 602 2.97 -12.47 -28.13
CA LEU A 602 2.42 -12.01 -29.40
C LEU A 602 3.42 -12.17 -30.56
N ALA A 603 4.69 -11.84 -30.33
CA ALA A 603 5.76 -12.04 -31.31
C ALA A 603 5.93 -13.51 -31.71
N ARG A 604 5.93 -14.40 -30.71
CA ARG A 604 6.05 -15.84 -30.94
C ARG A 604 4.83 -16.39 -31.67
N LEU A 605 3.62 -15.97 -31.30
CA LEU A 605 2.39 -16.32 -32.02
C LEU A 605 2.41 -15.82 -33.47
N LEU A 606 2.85 -14.58 -33.72
CA LEU A 606 3.00 -14.04 -35.07
C LEU A 606 3.95 -14.91 -35.92
N ARG A 607 5.09 -15.32 -35.36
CA ARG A 607 6.07 -16.14 -36.09
C ARG A 607 5.64 -17.58 -36.30
N GLU A 608 5.11 -18.22 -35.27
CA GLU A 608 4.88 -19.67 -35.22
C GLU A 608 3.48 -20.05 -35.68
N ARG A 609 2.45 -19.31 -35.23
CA ARG A 609 1.04 -19.61 -35.52
C ARG A 609 0.54 -18.89 -36.77
N PHE A 610 0.84 -17.60 -36.92
CA PHE A 610 0.38 -16.79 -38.06
C PHE A 610 1.41 -16.68 -39.20
N GLY A 611 2.57 -17.32 -39.04
CA GLY A 611 3.56 -17.47 -40.10
C GLY A 611 4.22 -16.18 -40.59
N PHE A 612 4.14 -15.07 -39.83
CA PHE A 612 4.65 -13.75 -40.20
C PHE A 612 6.15 -13.80 -40.52
N LYS A 613 6.52 -13.37 -41.74
CA LYS A 613 7.92 -13.30 -42.21
C LYS A 613 8.47 -11.88 -42.37
N GLY A 614 7.64 -10.86 -42.11
CA GLY A 614 8.02 -9.45 -42.16
C GLY A 614 8.92 -9.04 -41.00
N GLU A 615 9.30 -7.76 -40.95
CA GLU A 615 10.13 -7.20 -39.88
C GLU A 615 9.29 -7.01 -38.61
N LEU A 616 9.73 -7.61 -37.49
CA LEU A 616 9.05 -7.46 -36.21
C LEU A 616 9.87 -6.58 -35.26
N ARG A 617 9.27 -5.49 -34.76
CA ARG A 617 9.93 -4.49 -33.92
C ARG A 617 9.38 -4.49 -32.51
N ALA A 618 10.27 -4.54 -31.52
CA ALA A 618 9.92 -4.31 -30.13
C ALA A 618 10.02 -2.80 -29.84
N VAL A 619 8.93 -2.21 -29.36
CA VAL A 619 8.83 -0.77 -29.04
C VAL A 619 8.30 -0.59 -27.62
N GLY A 620 8.62 0.52 -26.96
CA GLY A 620 8.17 0.79 -25.59
C GLY A 620 9.29 0.65 -24.54
N TYR A 621 8.92 0.33 -23.29
CA TYR A 621 9.84 0.28 -22.15
C TYR A 621 10.59 -1.07 -22.12
N LEU A 622 11.76 -1.11 -22.76
CA LEU A 622 12.59 -2.31 -22.90
C LEU A 622 13.99 -2.08 -22.31
N LEU A 623 14.56 -3.14 -21.72
CA LEU A 623 15.90 -3.10 -21.11
C LEU A 623 16.94 -3.85 -21.97
N PRO A 624 18.21 -3.41 -22.00
CA PRO A 624 19.26 -4.05 -22.81
C PRO A 624 19.50 -5.53 -22.54
N ASP A 625 19.27 -6.00 -21.32
CA ASP A 625 19.36 -7.42 -20.93
C ASP A 625 18.23 -8.27 -21.56
N GLN A 626 17.14 -7.64 -22.01
CA GLN A 626 16.04 -8.32 -22.68
C GLN A 626 16.30 -8.59 -24.17
N ALA A 627 17.39 -8.06 -24.74
CA ALA A 627 17.74 -8.20 -26.16
C ALA A 627 17.73 -9.67 -26.64
N GLN A 628 18.23 -10.58 -25.80
CA GLN A 628 18.28 -12.01 -26.12
C GLN A 628 16.89 -12.65 -26.13
N PHE A 629 16.02 -12.29 -25.19
CA PHE A 629 14.65 -12.80 -25.13
C PHE A 629 13.81 -12.28 -26.31
N LEU A 630 13.93 -10.98 -26.62
CA LEU A 630 13.28 -10.39 -27.78
C LEU A 630 13.69 -11.11 -29.07
N PHE A 631 15.00 -11.35 -29.25
CA PHE A 631 15.49 -12.08 -30.41
C PHE A 631 14.92 -13.52 -30.49
N ARG A 632 14.89 -14.25 -29.37
CA ARG A 632 14.34 -15.63 -29.31
C ARG A 632 12.84 -15.70 -29.56
N CYS A 633 12.09 -14.68 -29.20
CA CYS A 633 10.66 -14.58 -29.46
C CYS A 633 10.34 -14.13 -30.88
N GLY A 634 11.36 -13.84 -31.70
CA GLY A 634 11.23 -13.57 -33.12
C GLY A 634 11.22 -12.10 -33.51
N PHE A 635 11.65 -11.19 -32.62
CA PHE A 635 11.87 -9.79 -32.96
C PHE A 635 13.15 -9.62 -33.80
N ASP A 636 13.08 -8.80 -34.85
CA ASP A 636 14.22 -8.46 -35.71
C ASP A 636 14.96 -7.22 -35.22
N ALA A 637 14.25 -6.29 -34.58
CA ALA A 637 14.79 -5.02 -34.15
C ALA A 637 14.11 -4.51 -32.89
N VAL A 638 14.82 -3.65 -32.17
CA VAL A 638 14.32 -2.95 -30.99
C VAL A 638 14.53 -1.45 -31.16
N GLU A 639 13.53 -0.68 -30.78
CA GLU A 639 13.62 0.78 -30.75
C GLU A 639 14.24 1.21 -29.43
N VAL A 640 15.40 1.89 -29.49
CA VAL A 640 16.17 2.28 -28.30
C VAL A 640 16.47 3.77 -28.28
N GLU A 641 16.60 4.31 -27.09
CA GLU A 641 17.00 5.70 -26.84
C GLU A 641 18.46 5.95 -27.29
N VAL A 642 18.74 7.01 -28.04
CA VAL A 642 20.12 7.41 -28.40
C VAL A 642 20.82 8.07 -27.21
N GLY A 643 22.04 7.61 -26.91
CA GLY A 643 22.86 8.05 -25.79
C GLY A 643 23.71 6.89 -25.23
N ASP A 644 24.01 6.91 -23.93
CA ASP A 644 24.76 5.84 -23.24
C ASP A 644 24.04 4.47 -23.27
N THR A 645 22.72 4.48 -23.47
CA THR A 645 21.88 3.30 -23.68
C THR A 645 22.19 2.57 -24.99
N LEU A 646 22.50 3.30 -26.07
CA LEU A 646 22.76 2.69 -27.38
C LEU A 646 24.02 1.82 -27.38
N GLN A 647 25.10 2.28 -26.73
CA GLN A 647 26.31 1.47 -26.57
C GLN A 647 26.06 0.24 -25.69
N THR A 648 25.22 0.37 -24.67
CA THR A 648 24.83 -0.74 -23.79
C THR A 648 24.00 -1.78 -24.54
N TRP A 649 23.02 -1.35 -25.35
CA TRP A 649 22.24 -2.23 -26.23
C TRP A 649 23.11 -2.92 -27.26
N ARG A 650 24.07 -2.21 -27.87
CA ARG A 650 25.07 -2.81 -28.76
C ARG A 650 25.90 -3.88 -28.07
N ALA A 651 26.41 -3.59 -26.87
CA ALA A 651 27.18 -4.55 -26.08
C ALA A 651 26.35 -5.78 -25.69
N SER A 652 25.08 -5.60 -25.31
CA SER A 652 24.17 -6.72 -25.02
C SER A 652 23.89 -7.58 -26.26
N VAL A 653 23.69 -6.98 -27.43
CA VAL A 653 23.50 -7.72 -28.69
C VAL A 653 24.81 -8.40 -29.14
N GLU A 654 25.97 -7.78 -28.93
CA GLU A 654 27.27 -8.41 -29.20
C GLU A 654 27.56 -9.61 -28.29
N ARG A 655 27.08 -9.61 -27.04
CA ARG A 655 27.12 -10.78 -26.14
C ARG A 655 26.31 -11.96 -26.70
N ILE A 656 25.21 -11.71 -27.42
CA ILE A 656 24.44 -12.76 -28.12
C ILE A 656 25.32 -13.45 -29.19
N ARG A 657 26.22 -12.70 -29.86
CA ARG A 657 27.09 -13.25 -30.92
C ARG A 657 28.30 -14.03 -30.40
N HIS A 658 28.76 -13.76 -29.17
CA HIS A 658 29.99 -14.38 -28.64
C HIS A 658 29.75 -15.56 -27.72
N ASN A 659 28.53 -15.75 -27.19
CA ASN A 659 28.31 -16.72 -26.12
C ASN A 659 27.45 -17.94 -26.44
N TYR A 660 26.89 -18.15 -27.64
CA TYR A 660 26.17 -19.41 -27.88
C TYR A 660 26.24 -19.93 -29.31
N GLN A 661 26.43 -21.24 -29.37
CA GLN A 661 26.76 -22.07 -30.52
C GLN A 661 25.81 -21.89 -31.71
N GLY A 662 26.40 -21.87 -32.90
CA GLY A 662 25.68 -22.03 -34.14
C GLY A 662 25.04 -23.42 -34.27
N SER A 663 24.00 -23.47 -35.10
CA SER A 663 23.27 -24.66 -35.56
C SER A 663 22.28 -25.32 -34.58
N SER A 664 21.00 -24.95 -34.71
CA SER A 664 19.89 -25.91 -34.78
C SER A 664 18.64 -25.20 -35.31
N ARG A 665 18.51 -25.22 -36.63
CA ARG A 665 17.20 -25.09 -37.30
C ARG A 665 16.47 -26.42 -37.14
N ASN A 666 15.18 -26.35 -36.82
CA ASN A 666 14.18 -27.43 -36.78
C ASN A 666 14.31 -28.45 -35.65
N VAL A 667 13.37 -28.41 -34.70
CA VAL A 667 12.45 -29.53 -34.41
C VAL A 667 11.19 -28.92 -33.77
N PHE A 668 10.05 -28.91 -34.47
CA PHE A 668 8.73 -29.12 -33.85
C PHE A 668 7.76 -29.55 -34.94
N ALA A 669 7.34 -30.81 -34.86
CA ALA A 669 6.17 -31.35 -35.52
C ALA A 669 5.30 -32.00 -34.45
N LEU A 670 3.98 -31.86 -34.63
CA LEU A 670 2.88 -32.56 -33.96
C LEU A 670 2.45 -31.93 -32.62
N ARG A 671 1.17 -31.76 -32.28
CA ARG A 671 -0.12 -31.87 -32.99
C ARG A 671 -1.21 -31.27 -32.09
N HIS A 672 -2.28 -30.81 -32.72
CA HIS A 672 -3.53 -30.33 -32.12
C HIS A 672 -4.34 -31.42 -31.38
N GLY A 673 -5.21 -30.97 -30.46
CA GLY A 673 -6.43 -31.66 -30.01
C GLY A 673 -6.90 -31.18 -28.62
N THR A 674 -7.48 -29.99 -28.47
CA THR A 674 -8.94 -29.68 -28.43
C THR A 674 -9.72 -30.11 -27.17
N ALA A 675 -10.07 -29.09 -26.36
CA ALA A 675 -11.34 -28.80 -25.65
C ALA A 675 -11.88 -29.68 -24.48
N THR A 676 -12.04 -28.98 -23.34
CA THR A 676 -12.88 -29.05 -22.11
C THR A 676 -14.36 -29.52 -22.24
N PRO A 677 -15.22 -29.63 -21.17
CA PRO A 677 -15.07 -29.48 -19.69
C PRO A 677 -15.77 -30.55 -18.79
N ASP A 678 -15.57 -30.41 -17.46
CA ASP A 678 -16.40 -30.72 -16.24
C ASP A 678 -17.92 -31.05 -16.44
N ASN A 679 -18.69 -31.76 -15.59
CA ASN A 679 -18.66 -32.28 -14.20
C ASN A 679 -19.82 -33.31 -14.07
N ASP A 680 -19.79 -34.23 -13.10
CA ASP A 680 -20.83 -34.38 -12.04
C ASP A 680 -20.70 -35.64 -11.15
N GLU A 681 -20.69 -35.36 -9.84
CA GLU A 681 -21.20 -36.07 -8.65
C GLU A 681 -21.30 -37.61 -8.58
N SER A 682 -20.72 -38.21 -7.52
CA SER A 682 -21.49 -38.80 -6.40
C SER A 682 -20.62 -39.54 -5.37
N ASP A 683 -21.06 -39.47 -4.11
CA ASP A 683 -20.51 -40.11 -2.91
C ASP A 683 -20.37 -41.65 -3.03
N SER A 684 -19.27 -42.21 -2.50
CA SER A 684 -19.25 -43.52 -1.85
C SER A 684 -17.99 -43.74 -1.00
N GLU A 685 -18.19 -44.35 0.17
CA GLU A 685 -17.15 -44.86 1.07
C GLU A 685 -16.13 -45.77 0.35
N PRO A 686 -14.87 -45.87 0.81
CA PRO A 686 -14.08 -47.06 0.55
C PRO A 686 -14.13 -48.03 1.73
N SER A 687 -14.68 -49.18 1.40
CA SER A 687 -14.54 -50.46 2.08
C SER A 687 -13.08 -50.93 2.11
N SER A 688 -12.83 -51.80 3.07
CA SER A 688 -11.61 -52.61 3.23
C SER A 688 -11.30 -53.45 1.99
N GLY A 689 -10.09 -53.29 1.44
CA GLY A 689 -9.48 -54.19 0.47
C GLY A 689 -7.96 -54.14 0.62
N GLY A 690 -7.37 -55.20 1.17
CA GLY A 690 -5.93 -55.34 1.31
C GLY A 690 -5.25 -55.72 0.00
N SER A 691 -4.10 -55.10 -0.27
CA SER A 691 -2.99 -55.72 -1.00
C SER A 691 -1.72 -55.48 -0.18
N SER A 692 -0.94 -56.54 0.01
CA SER A 692 0.33 -56.54 0.74
C SER A 692 1.44 -55.97 -0.14
N GLY A 693 1.97 -54.79 0.23
CA GLY A 693 3.13 -54.14 -0.38
C GLY A 693 4.00 -53.40 0.65
N SER A 694 5.12 -54.05 1.00
CA SER A 694 6.45 -53.49 1.35
C SER A 694 6.71 -52.35 2.37
N SER A 695 5.84 -51.97 3.31
CA SER A 695 6.26 -51.04 4.39
C SER A 695 6.88 -51.75 5.62
N GLY A 696 8.05 -51.27 6.08
CA GLY A 696 8.68 -51.72 7.35
C GLY A 696 10.22 -51.69 7.38
N PRO A 697 10.85 -52.04 8.53
CA PRO A 697 12.30 -51.96 8.75
C PRO A 697 13.16 -52.72 7.72
N ASP A 698 12.67 -53.84 7.19
CA ASP A 698 13.40 -54.63 6.20
C ASP A 698 13.34 -54.02 4.79
N ALA A 699 12.27 -53.29 4.46
CA ALA A 699 12.19 -52.52 3.22
C ALA A 699 13.13 -51.32 3.26
N ALA A 700 13.21 -50.62 4.39
CA ALA A 700 14.16 -49.52 4.59
C ALA A 700 15.63 -49.98 4.40
N LYS A 701 16.02 -51.14 4.97
CA LYS A 701 17.37 -51.70 4.78
C LYS A 701 17.67 -52.09 3.32
N LYS A 702 16.69 -52.62 2.60
CA LYS A 702 16.85 -52.96 1.17
C LYS A 702 16.99 -51.70 0.33
N LEU A 703 16.18 -50.68 0.59
CA LEU A 703 16.27 -49.39 -0.08
C LEU A 703 17.61 -48.71 0.21
N ASP A 704 18.08 -48.74 1.47
CA ASP A 704 19.39 -48.19 1.85
C ASP A 704 20.54 -48.82 1.06
N ALA A 705 20.56 -50.15 0.92
CA ALA A 705 21.57 -50.85 0.14
C ALA A 705 21.52 -50.50 -1.36
N LYS A 706 20.32 -50.29 -1.92
CA LYS A 706 20.14 -49.87 -3.32
C LYS A 706 20.62 -48.43 -3.53
N LEU A 707 20.24 -47.50 -2.64
CA LEU A 707 20.67 -46.10 -2.70
C LEU A 707 22.18 -45.93 -2.50
N ALA A 708 22.79 -46.77 -1.66
CA ALA A 708 24.23 -46.80 -1.48
C ALA A 708 25.01 -47.27 -2.73
N SER A 709 24.34 -48.01 -3.63
CA SER A 709 24.92 -48.47 -4.90
C SER A 709 24.67 -47.55 -6.10
N ALA A 710 23.89 -46.48 -5.91
CA ALA A 710 23.57 -45.52 -6.96
C ALA A 710 24.76 -44.59 -7.29
N GLU A 711 24.97 -44.31 -8.57
CA GLU A 711 26.13 -43.53 -9.05
C GLU A 711 25.87 -42.01 -9.05
N SER A 712 24.60 -41.59 -9.09
CA SER A 712 24.20 -40.18 -9.11
C SER A 712 23.00 -39.88 -8.21
N LEU A 713 22.71 -38.59 -7.99
CA LEU A 713 21.47 -38.17 -7.31
C LEU A 713 20.23 -38.55 -8.12
N GLN A 714 20.29 -38.43 -9.45
CA GLN A 714 19.17 -38.82 -10.32
C GLN A 714 18.85 -40.31 -10.15
N ASP A 715 19.87 -41.18 -10.18
CA ASP A 715 19.68 -42.62 -9.94
C ASP A 715 19.04 -42.89 -8.58
N ARG A 716 19.40 -42.12 -7.55
CA ARG A 716 18.80 -42.25 -6.22
C ARG A 716 17.33 -41.87 -6.24
N ILE A 717 16.95 -40.77 -6.88
CA ILE A 717 15.55 -40.35 -6.99
C ILE A 717 14.73 -41.38 -7.78
N ASP A 718 15.25 -41.89 -8.89
CA ASP A 718 14.56 -42.89 -9.70
C ASP A 718 14.41 -44.23 -8.96
N ILE A 719 15.42 -44.65 -8.17
CA ILE A 719 15.31 -45.81 -7.28
C ILE A 719 14.21 -45.57 -6.23
N ILE A 720 14.15 -44.38 -5.63
CA ILE A 720 13.11 -44.04 -4.64
C ILE A 720 11.73 -44.11 -5.29
N ALA A 721 11.57 -43.52 -6.47
CA ALA A 721 10.33 -43.50 -7.25
C ALA A 721 9.82 -44.92 -7.60
N ARG A 722 10.72 -45.84 -7.95
CA ARG A 722 10.39 -47.23 -8.32
C ARG A 722 10.12 -48.16 -7.15
N GLU A 723 10.79 -47.94 -6.02
CA GLU A 723 10.83 -48.90 -4.91
C GLU A 723 9.92 -48.53 -3.75
N VAL A 724 9.44 -47.27 -3.70
CA VAL A 724 8.49 -46.81 -2.68
C VAL A 724 7.08 -46.85 -3.25
N ASP A 725 6.30 -47.82 -2.78
CA ASP A 725 4.87 -47.91 -3.10
C ASP A 725 4.05 -46.94 -2.24
N GLY A 726 3.54 -45.87 -2.84
CA GLY A 726 2.64 -44.88 -2.21
C GLY A 726 3.24 -43.48 -2.11
N ARG A 727 2.54 -42.56 -1.42
CA ARG A 727 2.90 -41.14 -1.34
C ARG A 727 4.30 -40.91 -0.74
N ILE A 728 5.16 -40.20 -1.48
CA ILE A 728 6.53 -39.86 -1.10
C ILE A 728 6.56 -38.39 -0.69
N ALA A 729 6.63 -38.13 0.61
CA ALA A 729 6.63 -36.78 1.15
C ALA A 729 8.04 -36.16 1.03
N PHE A 730 8.18 -35.01 0.36
CA PHE A 730 9.42 -34.24 0.34
C PHE A 730 9.22 -32.89 1.04
N SER A 731 9.86 -32.73 2.20
CA SER A 731 9.82 -31.47 2.95
C SER A 731 10.99 -30.57 2.55
N SER A 732 10.72 -29.53 1.78
CA SER A 732 11.73 -28.56 1.35
C SER A 732 11.77 -27.34 2.25
N SER A 733 12.95 -27.05 2.81
CA SER A 733 13.26 -25.79 3.49
C SER A 733 13.65 -24.67 2.53
N LEU A 734 13.75 -24.98 1.22
CA LEU A 734 14.26 -24.10 0.16
C LEU A 734 15.70 -23.65 0.41
N GLY A 735 16.46 -24.45 1.17
CA GLY A 735 17.91 -24.37 1.24
C GLY A 735 18.57 -25.09 0.06
N ILE A 736 19.86 -24.84 -0.14
CA ILE A 736 20.63 -25.34 -1.27
C ILE A 736 20.56 -26.87 -1.45
N GLU A 737 20.60 -27.67 -0.37
CA GLU A 737 20.43 -29.12 -0.45
C GLU A 737 19.06 -29.53 -0.99
N ASP A 738 18.00 -28.90 -0.51
CA ASP A 738 16.63 -29.23 -0.91
C ASP A 738 16.34 -28.78 -2.34
N GLN A 739 17.05 -27.78 -2.86
CA GLN A 739 16.94 -27.37 -4.26
C GLN A 739 17.58 -28.39 -5.20
N ALA A 740 18.72 -28.99 -4.83
CA ALA A 740 19.31 -30.09 -5.60
C ALA A 740 18.40 -31.33 -5.65
N ILE A 741 17.74 -31.66 -4.53
CA ILE A 741 16.76 -32.76 -4.50
C ILE A 741 15.53 -32.42 -5.36
N LEU A 742 15.03 -31.19 -5.26
CA LEU A 742 13.89 -30.74 -6.06
C LEU A 742 14.18 -30.82 -7.56
N ASP A 743 15.38 -30.42 -7.96
CA ASP A 743 15.89 -30.53 -9.33
C ASP A 743 15.86 -31.98 -9.83
N ALA A 744 16.43 -32.91 -9.06
CA ALA A 744 16.44 -34.32 -9.41
C ALA A 744 15.05 -34.98 -9.40
N ILE A 745 14.12 -34.50 -8.56
CA ILE A 745 12.70 -34.91 -8.61
C ILE A 745 12.03 -34.39 -9.87
N ALA A 746 12.35 -33.18 -10.33
CA ALA A 746 11.78 -32.61 -11.56
C ALA A 746 12.27 -33.30 -12.83
N GLU A 747 13.47 -33.86 -12.80
CA GLU A 747 14.10 -34.56 -13.93
C GLU A 747 13.90 -36.09 -13.88
N THR A 748 13.08 -36.61 -12.96
CA THR A 748 12.82 -38.06 -12.86
C THR A 748 12.01 -38.58 -14.05
N ASP A 749 12.41 -39.74 -14.57
CA ASP A 749 11.75 -40.44 -15.68
C ASP A 749 10.58 -41.34 -15.22
N GLU A 750 10.17 -41.25 -13.96
CA GLU A 750 9.13 -42.07 -13.33
C GLU A 750 7.84 -41.25 -13.05
N PRO A 751 6.99 -40.99 -14.07
CA PRO A 751 5.84 -40.09 -13.95
C PRO A 751 4.71 -40.60 -13.04
N ASP A 752 4.72 -41.90 -12.72
CA ASP A 752 3.71 -42.55 -11.88
C ASP A 752 4.04 -42.43 -10.37
N ALA A 753 5.23 -41.92 -10.01
CA ALA A 753 5.63 -41.75 -8.62
C ALA A 753 4.95 -40.53 -7.98
N GLU A 754 4.32 -40.73 -6.82
CA GLU A 754 3.55 -39.70 -6.13
C GLU A 754 4.44 -38.87 -5.19
N PHE A 755 5.24 -37.96 -5.75
CA PHE A 755 6.00 -36.98 -4.97
C PHE A 755 5.09 -35.87 -4.42
N ASP A 756 4.88 -35.84 -3.11
CA ASP A 756 4.21 -34.76 -2.40
C ASP A 756 5.23 -33.75 -1.87
N ILE A 757 5.46 -32.68 -2.63
CA ILE A 757 6.45 -31.65 -2.33
C ILE A 757 5.79 -30.53 -1.53
N PHE A 758 6.37 -30.20 -0.37
CA PHE A 758 5.83 -29.13 0.48
C PHE A 758 6.91 -28.37 1.24
N THR A 759 6.59 -27.13 1.60
CA THR A 759 7.41 -26.29 2.47
C THR A 759 6.61 -25.82 3.69
N LEU A 760 7.30 -25.61 4.82
CA LEU A 760 6.67 -25.19 6.08
C LEU A 760 6.58 -23.67 6.16
N GLN A 761 5.38 -23.15 5.95
CA GLN A 761 5.06 -21.73 6.01
C GLN A 761 4.90 -21.25 7.45
N THR A 762 6.03 -21.05 8.12
CA THR A 762 6.07 -20.66 9.54
C THR A 762 5.51 -19.28 9.85
N GLY A 763 5.21 -18.46 8.82
CA GLY A 763 4.85 -17.04 8.95
C GLY A 763 6.00 -16.15 9.43
N ARG A 764 7.25 -16.67 9.37
CA ARG A 764 8.48 -16.04 9.85
C ARG A 764 9.67 -16.29 8.91
N LEU A 765 9.44 -16.67 7.65
CA LEU A 765 10.49 -16.91 6.67
C LEU A 765 11.06 -15.57 6.14
N PHE A 766 12.21 -15.62 5.50
CA PHE A 766 12.77 -14.47 4.78
C PHE A 766 11.98 -14.24 3.47
N PRO A 767 11.79 -12.98 3.02
CA PRO A 767 11.24 -12.70 1.70
C PRO A 767 11.99 -13.43 0.56
N GLU A 768 13.31 -13.53 0.65
CA GLU A 768 14.18 -14.23 -0.30
C GLU A 768 13.88 -15.74 -0.36
N THR A 769 13.49 -16.35 0.77
CA THR A 769 13.02 -17.74 0.80
C THR A 769 11.68 -17.91 0.08
N GLU A 770 10.76 -16.96 0.24
CA GLU A 770 9.48 -16.97 -0.50
C GLU A 770 9.68 -16.71 -2.00
N GLU A 771 10.64 -15.89 -2.38
CA GLU A 771 11.01 -15.67 -3.78
C GLU A 771 11.64 -16.92 -4.40
N THR A 772 12.47 -17.64 -3.62
CA THR A 772 13.05 -18.92 -4.05
C THR A 772 11.95 -19.94 -4.33
N LEU A 773 10.94 -20.06 -3.46
CA LEU A 773 9.76 -20.90 -3.69
C LEU A 773 9.15 -20.62 -5.06
N HIS A 774 8.88 -19.35 -5.36
CA HIS A 774 8.28 -18.95 -6.63
C HIS A 774 9.17 -19.28 -7.83
N ARG A 775 10.47 -19.02 -7.74
CA ARG A 775 11.46 -19.35 -8.79
C ARG A 775 11.54 -20.86 -9.03
N SER A 776 11.46 -21.67 -7.97
CA SER A 776 11.47 -23.14 -8.09
C SER A 776 10.19 -23.65 -8.77
N GLU A 777 9.01 -23.13 -8.39
CA GLU A 777 7.74 -23.48 -9.06
C GLU A 777 7.74 -23.07 -10.54
N GLU A 778 8.31 -21.90 -10.88
CA GLU A 778 8.44 -21.42 -12.26
C GLU A 778 9.43 -22.27 -13.07
N ARG A 779 10.56 -22.65 -12.50
CA ARG A 779 11.61 -23.45 -13.17
C ARG A 779 11.20 -24.89 -13.44
N TYR A 780 10.53 -25.52 -12.48
CA TYR A 780 10.26 -26.96 -12.51
C TYR A 780 8.81 -27.30 -12.85
N HIS A 781 7.90 -26.33 -12.80
CA HIS A 781 6.46 -26.55 -13.00
C HIS A 781 5.85 -27.61 -12.07
N LEU A 782 6.50 -27.88 -10.93
CA LEU A 782 6.01 -28.78 -9.89
C LEU A 782 5.30 -27.97 -8.79
N PRO A 783 4.10 -28.38 -8.35
CA PRO A 783 3.39 -27.70 -7.27
C PRO A 783 4.10 -27.93 -5.93
N ILE A 784 4.49 -26.86 -5.24
CA ILE A 784 5.10 -26.95 -3.90
C ILE A 784 4.09 -26.44 -2.88
N ARG A 785 3.46 -27.35 -2.13
CA ARG A 785 2.43 -26.96 -1.16
C ARG A 785 3.01 -26.18 0.01
N ALA A 786 2.46 -25.01 0.26
CA ALA A 786 2.85 -24.15 1.37
C ALA A 786 2.00 -24.49 2.62
N VAL A 787 2.57 -25.21 3.60
CA VAL A 787 1.83 -25.73 4.76
C VAL A 787 2.01 -24.82 5.97
N ALA A 788 0.94 -24.15 6.38
CA ALA A 788 0.93 -23.23 7.52
C ALA A 788 0.53 -23.94 8.84
N PRO A 789 1.01 -23.46 9.99
CA PRO A 789 0.58 -23.95 11.30
C PRO A 789 -0.87 -23.57 11.63
N ASP A 790 -1.49 -24.26 12.59
CA ASP A 790 -2.84 -23.92 13.07
C ASP A 790 -2.85 -22.50 13.66
N PRO A 791 -3.67 -21.57 13.13
CA PRO A 791 -3.76 -20.21 13.63
C PRO A 791 -4.12 -20.12 15.11
N LYS A 792 -4.93 -21.04 15.65
CA LYS A 792 -5.35 -21.04 17.06
C LYS A 792 -4.18 -21.35 17.99
N GLU A 793 -3.37 -22.35 17.66
CA GLU A 793 -2.18 -22.71 18.43
C GLU A 793 -1.12 -21.61 18.37
N VAL A 794 -0.97 -20.96 17.20
CA VAL A 794 -0.09 -19.81 17.04
C VAL A 794 -0.55 -18.62 17.88
N LEU A 795 -1.87 -18.36 17.94
CA LEU A 795 -2.43 -17.31 18.78
C LEU A 795 -2.22 -17.60 20.27
N GLN A 796 -2.41 -18.85 20.70
CA GLN A 796 -2.15 -19.27 22.08
C GLN A 796 -0.67 -19.14 22.45
N LEU A 797 0.23 -19.59 21.57
CA LEU A 797 1.67 -19.43 21.72
C LEU A 797 2.07 -17.95 21.89
N VAL A 798 1.50 -17.06 21.05
CA VAL A 798 1.79 -15.62 21.13
C VAL A 798 1.18 -14.98 22.38
N ALA A 799 0.00 -15.42 22.81
CA ALA A 799 -0.62 -14.95 24.05
C ALA A 799 0.15 -15.39 25.30
N GLN A 800 0.70 -16.60 25.28
CA GLN A 800 1.43 -17.17 26.42
C GLN A 800 2.87 -16.66 26.51
N ASP A 801 3.61 -16.73 25.41
CA ASP A 801 5.06 -16.49 25.41
C ASP A 801 5.41 -15.11 24.80
N GLY A 802 4.49 -14.45 24.10
CA GLY A 802 4.73 -13.21 23.38
C GLY A 802 5.23 -13.41 21.94
N VAL A 803 5.15 -12.36 21.12
CA VAL A 803 5.51 -12.37 19.69
C VAL A 803 6.96 -12.83 19.44
N PHE A 804 7.87 -12.51 20.37
CA PHE A 804 9.27 -12.93 20.37
C PHE A 804 9.62 -13.85 21.54
N GLY A 805 8.61 -14.53 22.12
CA GLY A 805 8.73 -15.34 23.32
C GLY A 805 9.83 -16.39 23.32
N PHE A 806 10.14 -16.90 22.13
CA PHE A 806 11.22 -17.83 21.87
C PHE A 806 12.63 -17.29 22.19
N ARG A 807 12.81 -15.99 22.43
CA ARG A 807 14.09 -15.43 22.86
C ARG A 807 14.26 -15.42 24.38
N HIS A 808 13.17 -15.63 25.13
CA HIS A 808 13.18 -15.50 26.59
C HIS A 808 13.56 -16.79 27.30
N ALA A 809 13.34 -17.96 26.67
CA ALA A 809 13.75 -19.26 27.19
C ALA A 809 13.87 -20.31 26.07
N ILE A 810 14.78 -21.27 26.26
CA ILE A 810 14.97 -22.41 25.33
C ILE A 810 13.68 -23.21 25.17
N GLU A 811 12.92 -23.41 26.25
CA GLU A 811 11.65 -24.13 26.21
C GLU A 811 10.59 -23.39 25.37
N ASN A 812 10.56 -22.05 25.41
CA ASN A 812 9.68 -21.25 24.57
C ASN A 812 10.08 -21.34 23.09
N ARG A 813 11.39 -21.38 22.80
CA ARG A 813 11.89 -21.63 21.44
C ARG A 813 11.45 -22.99 20.92
N LYS A 814 11.62 -24.05 21.73
CA LYS A 814 11.19 -25.40 21.38
C LYS A 814 9.69 -25.42 21.09
N ARG A 815 8.86 -24.84 21.95
CA ARG A 815 7.40 -24.73 21.75
C ARG A 815 7.03 -23.95 20.49
N CYS A 816 7.74 -22.85 20.19
CA CYS A 816 7.54 -22.10 18.96
C CYS A 816 7.85 -22.94 17.71
N CYS A 817 8.94 -23.71 17.74
CA CYS A 817 9.27 -24.64 16.66
C CYS A 817 8.27 -25.80 16.58
N GLU A 818 7.81 -26.31 17.71
CA GLU A 818 6.82 -27.37 17.80
C GLU A 818 5.54 -26.99 17.05
N ILE A 819 4.93 -25.86 17.43
CA ILE A 819 3.69 -25.37 16.85
C ILE A 819 3.86 -24.93 15.40
N ARG A 820 4.95 -24.21 15.08
CA ARG A 820 5.12 -23.62 13.73
C ARG A 820 5.72 -24.58 12.71
N LYS A 821 6.36 -25.67 13.13
CA LYS A 821 7.09 -26.57 12.24
C LYS A 821 6.75 -28.04 12.46
N VAL A 822 6.78 -28.54 13.69
CA VAL A 822 6.60 -29.97 13.97
C VAL A 822 5.14 -30.40 13.76
N HIS A 823 4.18 -29.68 14.34
CA HIS A 823 2.75 -29.98 14.12
C HIS A 823 2.34 -29.97 12.63
N PRO A 824 2.64 -28.92 11.84
CA PRO A 824 2.32 -28.95 10.40
C PRO A 824 3.13 -29.99 9.63
N LEU A 825 4.38 -30.28 10.01
CA LEU A 825 5.16 -31.36 9.42
C LEU A 825 4.49 -32.73 9.65
N ASN A 826 4.15 -33.06 10.90
CA ASN A 826 3.53 -34.33 11.25
C ASN A 826 2.20 -34.53 10.50
N LYS A 827 1.44 -33.44 10.34
CA LYS A 827 0.21 -33.45 9.54
C LYS A 827 0.48 -33.76 8.06
N SER A 828 1.56 -33.21 7.48
CA SER A 828 1.96 -33.50 6.10
C SER A 828 2.51 -34.92 5.92
N LEU A 829 3.20 -35.46 6.94
CA LEU A 829 3.77 -36.81 6.89
C LEU A 829 2.75 -37.93 7.13
N ALA A 830 1.60 -37.61 7.72
CA ALA A 830 0.57 -38.60 8.05
C ALA A 830 0.13 -39.42 6.83
N GLY A 831 0.38 -40.73 6.87
CA GLY A 831 0.02 -41.66 5.79
C GLY A 831 0.95 -41.61 4.56
N ALA A 832 2.11 -40.97 4.64
CA ALA A 832 3.14 -41.09 3.59
C ALA A 832 3.90 -42.43 3.75
N ALA A 833 4.31 -43.03 2.63
CA ALA A 833 5.13 -44.24 2.63
C ALA A 833 6.61 -43.94 2.89
N ALA A 834 7.09 -42.78 2.44
CA ALA A 834 8.44 -42.31 2.67
C ALA A 834 8.52 -40.79 2.90
N TRP A 835 9.61 -40.36 3.52
CA TRP A 835 9.93 -38.96 3.79
C TRP A 835 11.36 -38.62 3.35
N ILE A 836 11.49 -37.76 2.34
CA ILE A 836 12.77 -37.26 1.83
C ILE A 836 13.20 -35.99 2.58
N THR A 837 14.48 -35.91 2.96
CA THR A 837 15.09 -34.71 3.55
C THR A 837 16.47 -34.39 2.96
N GLY A 838 16.84 -33.11 2.87
CA GLY A 838 18.16 -32.63 2.41
C GLY A 838 19.28 -32.70 3.45
N ILE A 839 19.32 -33.72 4.32
CA ILE A 839 20.35 -33.83 5.36
C ILE A 839 21.62 -34.50 4.80
N ARG A 840 22.79 -33.94 5.14
CA ARG A 840 24.12 -34.49 4.82
C ARG A 840 24.90 -34.89 6.07
N ARG A 841 25.76 -35.92 5.99
CA ARG A 841 26.59 -36.40 7.13
C ARG A 841 27.52 -35.31 7.69
N GLU A 842 27.97 -34.39 6.85
CA GLU A 842 28.89 -33.29 7.18
C GLU A 842 28.27 -32.17 8.05
N GLN A 843 26.94 -32.06 8.10
CA GLN A 843 26.25 -30.94 8.76
C GLN A 843 26.25 -30.99 10.31
N SER A 844 26.65 -32.12 10.94
CA SER A 844 26.84 -32.20 12.41
C SER A 844 27.68 -33.41 12.83
N GLY A 845 28.44 -33.28 13.93
CA GLY A 845 29.30 -34.37 14.45
C GLY A 845 28.58 -35.65 14.90
N ASN A 846 27.26 -35.62 15.11
CA ASN A 846 26.44 -36.79 15.53
C ASN A 846 25.89 -37.62 14.36
N ARG A 847 26.18 -37.26 13.10
CA ARG A 847 25.55 -37.85 11.90
C ARG A 847 26.52 -38.60 10.97
N SER A 848 27.77 -38.80 11.36
CA SER A 848 28.81 -39.39 10.51
C SER A 848 28.48 -40.80 9.96
N SER A 849 27.55 -41.53 10.58
CA SER A 849 27.11 -42.87 10.17
C SER A 849 25.65 -42.94 9.69
N MET A 850 25.05 -41.82 9.27
CA MET A 850 23.65 -41.77 8.83
C MET A 850 23.44 -42.58 7.52
N PRO A 851 22.46 -43.50 7.47
CA PRO A 851 22.11 -44.25 6.27
C PRO A 851 21.37 -43.38 5.24
N PHE A 852 21.31 -43.85 3.99
CA PHE A 852 20.49 -43.23 2.93
C PHE A 852 19.01 -43.49 3.15
N ALA A 853 18.63 -44.64 3.72
CA ALA A 853 17.26 -44.93 4.12
C ALA A 853 17.21 -45.60 5.51
N GLU A 854 16.28 -45.18 6.35
CA GLU A 854 16.02 -45.78 7.66
C GLU A 854 14.53 -45.83 7.95
N TRP A 855 14.11 -46.74 8.83
CA TRP A 855 12.74 -46.80 9.29
C TRP A 855 12.51 -45.77 10.41
N ASP A 856 11.56 -44.87 10.20
CA ASP A 856 11.14 -43.89 11.21
C ASP A 856 9.93 -44.43 11.98
N GLU A 857 10.21 -45.01 13.15
CA GLU A 857 9.17 -45.56 14.05
C GLU A 857 8.17 -44.48 14.51
N ALA A 858 8.57 -43.21 14.59
CA ALA A 858 7.70 -42.15 15.09
C ALA A 858 6.59 -41.80 14.09
N HIS A 859 6.87 -41.92 12.80
CA HIS A 859 5.95 -41.59 11.71
C HIS A 859 5.47 -42.82 10.92
N ALA A 860 5.99 -44.01 11.24
CA ALA A 860 5.70 -45.27 10.57
C ALA A 860 5.92 -45.22 9.03
N LEU A 861 7.05 -44.64 8.62
CA LEU A 861 7.45 -44.48 7.22
C LEU A 861 8.95 -44.69 7.03
N ILE A 862 9.41 -44.78 5.77
CA ILE A 862 10.83 -44.83 5.45
C ILE A 862 11.39 -43.41 5.31
N LYS A 863 12.33 -43.02 6.16
CA LYS A 863 13.03 -41.73 6.06
C LYS A 863 14.24 -41.87 5.14
N ILE A 864 14.39 -40.96 4.19
CA ILE A 864 15.36 -41.03 3.11
C ILE A 864 16.18 -39.74 3.07
N ASN A 865 17.51 -39.88 2.96
CA ASN A 865 18.47 -38.79 2.90
C ASN A 865 19.33 -38.94 1.63
N PRO A 866 18.84 -38.54 0.43
CA PRO A 866 19.50 -38.82 -0.84
C PRO A 866 20.91 -38.22 -0.97
N LEU A 867 21.21 -37.18 -0.19
CA LEU A 867 22.48 -36.45 -0.19
C LEU A 867 23.40 -36.85 0.98
N ALA A 868 23.12 -37.95 1.68
CA ALA A 868 23.81 -38.28 2.93
C ALA A 868 25.35 -38.26 2.81
N ASP A 869 25.91 -38.68 1.69
CA ASP A 869 27.35 -38.76 1.39
C ASP A 869 27.93 -37.54 0.66
N TRP A 870 27.12 -36.54 0.29
CA TRP A 870 27.61 -35.36 -0.44
C TRP A 870 28.38 -34.40 0.47
N THR A 871 29.55 -33.95 0.01
CA THR A 871 30.27 -32.81 0.59
C THR A 871 29.71 -31.49 0.08
N ALA A 872 30.09 -30.37 0.70
CA ALA A 872 29.67 -29.04 0.24
C ALA A 872 30.14 -28.78 -1.21
N GLU A 873 31.36 -29.21 -1.56
CA GLU A 873 31.92 -29.01 -2.91
C GLU A 873 31.15 -29.78 -3.99
N VAL A 874 30.72 -31.01 -3.68
CA VAL A 874 29.90 -31.82 -4.61
C VAL A 874 28.55 -31.17 -4.83
N LEU A 875 27.94 -30.66 -3.76
CA LEU A 875 26.66 -29.95 -3.85
C LEU A 875 26.77 -28.66 -4.67
N ASP A 876 27.77 -27.83 -4.39
CA ASP A 876 27.99 -26.57 -5.13
C ASP A 876 28.26 -26.83 -6.62
N ALA A 877 29.02 -27.89 -6.94
CA ALA A 877 29.26 -28.32 -8.32
C ALA A 877 27.95 -28.76 -9.00
N TYR A 878 27.13 -29.57 -8.33
CA TYR A 878 25.84 -30.01 -8.88
C TYR A 878 24.90 -28.83 -9.16
N ILE A 879 24.80 -27.89 -8.23
CA ILE A 879 23.97 -26.69 -8.37
C ILE A 879 24.41 -25.85 -9.57
N ALA A 880 25.71 -25.67 -9.74
CA ALA A 880 26.28 -24.92 -10.85
C ALA A 880 26.09 -25.63 -12.20
N ASP A 881 26.29 -26.95 -12.23
CA ASP A 881 26.20 -27.75 -13.46
C ASP A 881 24.75 -27.88 -13.98
N HIS A 882 23.76 -27.90 -13.08
CA HIS A 882 22.33 -28.04 -13.42
C HIS A 882 21.54 -26.71 -13.41
N ASP A 883 22.21 -25.58 -13.15
CA ASP A 883 21.58 -24.24 -13.06
C ASP A 883 20.38 -24.21 -12.10
N VAL A 884 20.57 -24.82 -10.92
CA VAL A 884 19.51 -25.00 -9.92
C VAL A 884 19.18 -23.65 -9.26
N PRO A 885 17.88 -23.27 -9.14
CA PRO A 885 17.49 -22.06 -8.43
C PRO A 885 17.91 -22.11 -6.96
N VAL A 886 18.87 -21.28 -6.56
CA VAL A 886 19.30 -21.18 -5.16
C VAL A 886 18.74 -19.95 -4.46
N ASN A 887 18.58 -20.09 -3.15
CA ASN A 887 18.20 -19.00 -2.27
C ASN A 887 19.34 -17.98 -2.18
N PRO A 888 19.10 -16.70 -2.55
CA PRO A 888 20.16 -15.68 -2.62
C PRO A 888 20.76 -15.33 -1.25
N LEU A 889 20.19 -15.82 -0.15
CA LEU A 889 20.79 -15.66 1.18
C LEU A 889 22.05 -16.50 1.36
N HIS A 890 22.24 -17.59 0.61
CA HIS A 890 23.48 -18.37 0.67
C HIS A 890 24.70 -17.50 0.31
N ASP A 891 24.59 -16.69 -0.75
CA ASP A 891 25.63 -15.72 -1.17
C ASP A 891 25.83 -14.58 -0.17
N GLN A 892 24.88 -14.37 0.75
CA GLN A 892 24.94 -13.34 1.79
C GLN A 892 25.48 -13.88 3.12
N GLY A 893 26.07 -15.07 3.12
CA GLY A 893 26.67 -15.68 4.30
C GLY A 893 25.66 -16.40 5.20
N PHE A 894 24.55 -16.89 4.66
CA PHE A 894 23.58 -17.74 5.37
C PHE A 894 23.68 -19.21 4.93
N PRO A 895 24.68 -19.98 5.39
CA PRO A 895 24.82 -21.38 5.02
C PRO A 895 23.68 -22.27 5.54
N SER A 896 23.08 -21.95 6.69
CA SER A 896 21.87 -22.61 7.19
C SER A 896 20.71 -21.61 7.31
N ILE A 897 19.71 -21.76 6.45
CA ILE A 897 18.55 -20.88 6.40
C ILE A 897 17.44 -21.43 7.32
N GLY A 898 16.72 -20.52 7.96
CA GLY A 898 15.61 -20.85 8.86
C GLY A 898 14.65 -19.67 8.95
N CYS A 899 13.88 -19.58 10.03
CA CYS A 899 13.01 -18.42 10.24
C CYS A 899 13.87 -17.15 10.44
N GLN A 900 13.52 -16.06 9.75
CA GLN A 900 14.17 -14.75 9.80
C GLN A 900 14.56 -14.28 11.21
N PRO A 901 13.68 -14.32 12.24
CA PRO A 901 14.06 -13.81 13.55
C PRO A 901 15.04 -14.70 14.33
N CYS A 902 15.31 -15.92 13.84
CA CYS A 902 16.12 -16.95 14.46
C CYS A 902 17.42 -17.27 13.71
N THR A 903 17.68 -16.56 12.62
CA THR A 903 18.79 -16.83 11.72
C THR A 903 19.54 -15.53 11.42
N ARG A 904 20.87 -15.55 11.53
CA ARG A 904 21.78 -14.48 11.09
C ARG A 904 22.83 -15.05 10.13
N ALA A 905 23.49 -14.18 9.37
CA ALA A 905 24.68 -14.54 8.62
C ALA A 905 25.82 -14.98 9.57
N VAL A 906 26.63 -15.94 9.15
CA VAL A 906 27.83 -16.39 9.88
C VAL A 906 29.04 -15.56 9.45
N GLN A 907 29.99 -15.39 10.37
CA GLN A 907 31.28 -14.77 10.06
C GLN A 907 32.24 -15.83 9.46
N PRO A 908 33.25 -15.41 8.66
CA PRO A 908 34.26 -16.33 8.14
C PRO A 908 34.93 -17.12 9.28
N GLY A 909 34.89 -18.45 9.19
CA GLY A 909 35.45 -19.36 10.19
C GLY A 909 34.54 -19.72 11.36
N GLU A 910 33.32 -19.15 11.45
CA GLU A 910 32.28 -19.66 12.36
C GLU A 910 31.71 -20.98 11.82
N ASP A 911 31.22 -21.85 12.72
CA ASP A 911 30.46 -23.05 12.35
C ASP A 911 29.27 -22.67 11.43
N PRO A 912 28.98 -23.41 10.35
CA PRO A 912 27.88 -23.10 9.42
C PRO A 912 26.50 -22.99 10.07
N ARG A 913 26.29 -23.53 11.27
CA ARG A 913 25.05 -23.42 12.04
C ARG A 913 25.11 -22.40 13.16
N ALA A 914 26.24 -21.71 13.37
CA ALA A 914 26.40 -20.67 14.40
C ALA A 914 25.38 -19.52 14.26
N GLY A 915 24.90 -19.28 13.04
CA GLY A 915 23.88 -18.28 12.74
C GLY A 915 22.47 -18.64 13.23
N ARG A 916 22.22 -19.90 13.62
CA ARG A 916 20.93 -20.38 14.13
C ARG A 916 20.85 -20.19 15.63
N TRP A 917 19.79 -19.53 16.12
CA TRP A 917 19.61 -19.22 17.55
C TRP A 917 20.91 -18.69 18.17
N TRP A 918 21.49 -17.72 17.48
CA TRP A 918 22.83 -17.18 17.74
C TRP A 918 22.98 -16.55 19.14
N TRP A 919 21.87 -16.32 19.84
CA TRP A 919 21.81 -15.83 21.21
C TRP A 919 21.88 -16.94 22.28
N GLU A 920 21.86 -18.23 21.90
CA GLU A 920 21.95 -19.37 22.83
C GLU A 920 23.40 -19.92 22.88
N ASN A 921 23.88 -20.23 24.09
CA ASN A 921 25.19 -20.84 24.37
C ASN A 921 25.03 -22.32 24.73
N GLU A 922 24.80 -23.19 23.74
CA GLU A 922 24.94 -24.65 23.89
C GLU A 922 25.44 -25.27 22.59
N ASP A 923 26.26 -26.32 22.70
CA ASP A 923 26.90 -27.06 21.61
C ASP A 923 25.92 -27.92 20.77
N LYS A 924 24.59 -27.79 20.97
CA LYS A 924 23.54 -28.59 20.30
C LYS A 924 22.38 -27.72 19.78
N LYS A 925 22.60 -27.03 18.67
CA LYS A 925 21.63 -26.13 18.03
C LYS A 925 20.80 -26.82 16.93
N GLU A 926 19.78 -27.56 17.34
CA GLU A 926 18.81 -28.20 16.42
C GLU A 926 17.36 -27.73 16.66
N CYS A 927 16.56 -27.75 15.59
CA CYS A 927 15.10 -27.70 15.68
C CYS A 927 14.63 -29.14 15.64
N GLY A 928 13.75 -29.55 16.55
CA GLY A 928 13.34 -30.94 16.79
C GLY A 928 12.78 -31.75 15.60
N LEU A 929 12.91 -31.28 14.37
CA LEU A 929 12.48 -31.95 13.13
C LEU A 929 13.29 -33.22 12.81
N HIS A 930 14.51 -33.38 13.33
CA HIS A 930 15.43 -34.46 12.92
C HIS A 930 16.10 -35.20 14.09
N VAL A 931 15.44 -35.26 15.25
CA VAL A 931 15.93 -36.04 16.40
C VAL A 931 15.45 -37.49 16.24
N GLY A 932 16.38 -38.44 16.13
CA GLY A 932 16.06 -39.87 16.24
C GLY A 932 15.49 -40.18 17.62
N SER A 933 14.66 -41.22 17.72
CA SER A 933 13.97 -41.62 18.95
C SER A 933 14.94 -41.74 20.13
N ILE A 934 14.83 -40.81 21.08
CA ILE A 934 15.47 -40.95 22.39
C ILE A 934 14.60 -41.92 23.20
N PRO A 935 15.14 -43.01 23.76
CA PRO A 935 14.38 -43.91 24.62
C PRO A 935 13.75 -43.14 25.78
N GLN A 936 12.49 -43.44 26.08
CA GLN A 936 11.62 -42.76 27.06
C GLN A 936 12.13 -42.82 28.53
N ALA A 937 13.36 -43.28 28.78
CA ALA A 937 13.91 -43.54 30.10
C ALA A 937 14.62 -42.34 30.77
N GLU A 938 14.87 -41.22 30.08
CA GLU A 938 15.64 -40.09 30.66
C GLU A 938 14.81 -38.85 31.05
N LEU A 939 13.48 -38.93 31.07
CA LEU A 939 12.59 -37.80 31.43
C LEU A 939 12.07 -37.81 32.89
N GLN A 940 12.54 -38.73 33.76
CA GLN A 940 11.97 -38.89 35.11
C GLN A 940 12.71 -38.22 36.27
N ASP A 941 13.78 -37.43 36.06
CA ASP A 941 14.51 -36.82 37.18
C ASP A 941 14.70 -35.30 37.01
N ARG A 942 13.61 -34.54 37.18
CA ARG A 942 13.70 -33.14 37.61
C ARG A 942 12.63 -32.85 38.67
N LYS A 943 13.08 -32.87 39.92
CA LYS A 943 12.36 -32.42 41.12
C LYS A 943 11.79 -31.02 40.93
N GLU A 944 10.53 -30.87 41.33
CA GLU A 944 9.84 -29.59 41.54
C GLU A 944 10.61 -28.69 42.52
N PRO A 945 10.72 -27.37 42.27
CA PRO A 945 10.95 -26.41 43.33
C PRO A 945 9.61 -25.93 43.92
N HIS A 946 9.51 -26.08 45.23
CA HIS A 946 8.49 -25.50 46.11
C HIS A 946 8.27 -23.98 45.86
N PRO A 947 7.06 -23.45 46.14
CA PRO A 947 6.75 -22.04 45.91
C PRO A 947 7.26 -21.16 47.06
N ALA A 948 7.86 -20.02 46.69
CA ALA A 948 7.98 -18.81 47.49
C ALA A 948 7.95 -17.60 46.57
#